data_AF-A0A2N1UW59-F1
#
_entry.id   AF-A0A2N1UW59-F1
#
_cell.length_a   1.000
_cell.length_b   1.000
_cell.length_c   1.000
_cell.angle_alpha   90.00
_cell.angle_beta   90.00
_cell.angle_gamma   90.00
#
_symmetry.space_group_name_H-M   'P 1'
#
loop_
_entity.id
_entity.type
_entity.pdbx_description
1 polymer ?
#
loop_
_entity_poly.entity_id
_entity_poly.type
_entity_poly.pdbx_seq_one_letter_code
_entity_poly.pdbx_strand_id
1 'polypeptide(L)'
;MSALNRTKRSGLPKLCLLWLLWPIPLFQNPASAQEASTVLPETSALPEHISIKTATQSFNSRYDYALHQGRIWWRPHRAAQALDGGSAPSALDWRLMPCQGLPCQPENADFPVPQAIVSMSADGDELTAIDGLGRFYFRTMAGQGLFSKTEWTHLSGFPKGVLKLPWAKPLAWSMGRRHFDVLWYEDADGNPHHVGTTGTSTLYLLSPDGSQIRYTDNGLPADFSRSICGPERGRLRLKNIQASAATLFAIDASGQTYTRMDDFDINGGTSMFIPYTYKPQPLYRRPSGAEFDSHLRPWRLPPVPWRAQPQIVLSGQARLSTAITILQTGQGNAARELRVAGINSDGRTGYYTKMINAEAWTFYPAALAHQANHWLTPGALAERLPADEARYAGKLKLGSGQDYPAELYDLNPACSPARLRLELPSGAAEFYLHLVEAWSHARCEDPTQANRHHLRLGTLEALPNQTLPPALVRLDRAVFALPVSVDALRLVIYNQAGDRLGVLARKDPDPAAPCADLGKLAFERLMFQGGPLAWQWLEQFPELLSFDLDGLDSDSLKALIAANQALLDRFELEAELIAAAQQQAWAEAIGTLLLRNLYLGTGMCWWMPYGPAFCRSAPPLMLLNWRIEDELARERMLRYDTIHHQLQSRLERYRQKLRHIEHIK
;
A
#
# COMPACT_ATOMS: atom_id res chain seq x y z
N MET A 1 66.91 -53.09 26.13
CA MET A 1 65.65 -53.67 25.60
C MET A 1 65.00 -52.59 24.74
N SER A 2 65.01 -52.68 23.41
CA SER A 2 64.13 -53.51 22.54
C SER A 2 62.65 -53.13 22.72
N ALA A 3 61.95 -52.42 21.83
CA ALA A 3 62.03 -52.22 20.37
C ALA A 3 61.48 -53.38 19.50
N LEU A 4 61.21 -53.06 18.22
CA LEU A 4 60.63 -53.85 17.11
C LEU A 4 59.10 -54.11 17.14
N ASN A 5 58.39 -54.27 16.01
CA ASN A 5 58.53 -53.68 14.65
C ASN A 5 57.30 -54.02 13.77
N ARG A 6 56.84 -53.09 12.89
CA ARG A 6 56.28 -53.26 11.50
C ARG A 6 55.51 -51.99 11.08
N THR A 7 55.86 -51.16 10.08
CA THR A 7 56.20 -51.35 8.64
C THR A 7 55.02 -51.86 7.79
N LYS A 8 54.70 -51.32 6.59
CA LYS A 8 55.59 -50.84 5.51
C LYS A 8 54.93 -49.81 4.55
N ARG A 9 55.76 -48.91 3.96
CA ARG A 9 55.81 -48.46 2.52
C ARG A 9 54.56 -47.77 1.90
N SER A 10 54.66 -46.89 0.89
CA SER A 10 55.81 -46.26 0.17
C SER A 10 55.33 -45.07 -0.70
N GLY A 11 56.16 -44.03 -0.92
CA GLY A 11 55.83 -42.94 -1.87
C GLY A 11 56.66 -41.65 -1.77
N LEU A 12 57.95 -41.70 -2.10
CA LEU A 12 58.84 -40.54 -2.39
C LEU A 12 59.02 -40.43 -3.93
N PRO A 13 59.52 -39.33 -4.54
CA PRO A 13 60.23 -38.15 -4.00
C PRO A 13 59.62 -36.81 -4.54
N LYS A 14 60.25 -35.61 -4.71
CA LYS A 14 61.62 -35.08 -4.50
C LYS A 14 61.67 -33.52 -4.44
N LEU A 15 62.65 -32.98 -3.71
CA LEU A 15 63.41 -31.71 -3.93
C LEU A 15 62.77 -30.31 -3.79
N CYS A 16 63.65 -29.38 -3.38
CA CYS A 16 63.45 -27.95 -3.14
C CYS A 16 64.36 -27.09 -4.06
N LEU A 17 64.29 -25.76 -3.87
CA LEU A 17 65.34 -24.72 -4.04
C LEU A 17 65.52 -23.95 -5.38
N LEU A 18 65.54 -22.61 -5.21
CA LEU A 18 66.28 -21.53 -5.92
C LEU A 18 66.03 -21.17 -7.41
N TRP A 19 65.34 -20.03 -7.60
CA TRP A 19 65.81 -18.74 -8.14
C TRP A 19 66.79 -18.64 -9.36
N LEU A 20 66.48 -17.63 -10.20
CA LEU A 20 67.30 -16.94 -11.24
C LEU A 20 67.54 -17.65 -12.59
N LEU A 21 66.89 -17.13 -13.65
CA LEU A 21 67.53 -16.23 -14.64
C LEU A 21 66.50 -15.57 -15.60
N TRP A 22 66.97 -14.59 -16.38
CA TRP A 22 66.23 -13.71 -17.33
C TRP A 22 65.61 -14.43 -18.55
N PRO A 23 64.73 -13.82 -19.39
CA PRO A 23 64.65 -12.39 -19.76
C PRO A 23 63.32 -11.65 -19.49
N ILE A 24 63.39 -10.31 -19.48
CA ILE A 24 62.23 -9.41 -19.54
C ILE A 24 61.89 -9.13 -21.01
N PRO A 25 60.67 -9.44 -21.49
CA PRO A 25 60.23 -8.99 -22.80
C PRO A 25 59.76 -7.53 -22.73
N LEU A 26 60.63 -6.62 -23.17
CA LEU A 26 60.25 -5.22 -23.46
C LEU A 26 59.35 -5.18 -24.71
N PHE A 27 58.07 -5.46 -24.55
CA PHE A 27 57.08 -5.16 -25.60
C PHE A 27 56.84 -3.65 -25.66
N GLN A 28 57.45 -3.03 -26.67
CA GLN A 28 57.12 -1.67 -27.07
C GLN A 28 55.66 -1.61 -27.52
N ASN A 29 55.01 -0.50 -27.21
CA ASN A 29 53.61 -0.24 -27.54
C ASN A 29 53.52 0.59 -28.84
N PRO A 30 52.92 0.08 -29.93
CA PRO A 30 52.41 0.92 -31.00
C PRO A 30 50.94 0.63 -31.36
N ALA A 31 50.34 1.59 -32.08
CA ALA A 31 49.04 1.47 -32.76
C ALA A 31 47.77 1.39 -31.88
N SER A 32 47.47 2.51 -31.22
CA SER A 32 46.15 3.16 -31.32
C SER A 32 44.89 2.26 -31.20
N ALA A 33 44.56 1.83 -29.99
CA ALA A 33 43.20 2.02 -29.55
C ALA A 33 43.02 3.52 -29.25
N GLN A 34 42.02 4.18 -29.83
CA GLN A 34 41.62 5.49 -29.31
C GLN A 34 41.10 5.28 -27.90
N GLU A 35 41.64 6.02 -26.93
CA GLU A 35 40.91 6.24 -25.68
C GLU A 35 39.58 6.89 -26.07
N ALA A 36 38.50 6.12 -25.98
CA ALA A 36 37.15 6.63 -26.14
C ALA A 36 36.90 7.56 -24.96
N SER A 37 37.26 8.83 -25.14
CA SER A 37 37.05 9.89 -24.18
C SER A 37 35.62 9.78 -23.68
N THR A 38 35.47 9.44 -22.40
CA THR A 38 34.17 9.37 -21.74
C THR A 38 33.70 10.79 -21.53
N VAL A 39 33.24 11.40 -22.62
CA VAL A 39 32.55 12.69 -22.66
C VAL A 39 31.44 12.58 -21.62
N LEU A 40 31.64 13.27 -20.50
CA LEU A 40 30.60 13.45 -19.50
C LEU A 40 29.43 14.11 -20.24
N PRO A 41 28.27 13.44 -20.37
CA PRO A 41 27.19 13.94 -21.20
C PRO A 41 26.76 15.31 -20.69
N GLU A 42 26.53 16.25 -21.61
CA GLU A 42 26.47 17.68 -21.31
C GLU A 42 25.49 18.01 -20.17
N THR A 43 26.03 18.28 -18.98
CA THR A 43 25.26 18.57 -17.77
C THR A 43 24.52 19.93 -17.84
N SER A 44 24.85 20.75 -18.84
CA SER A 44 24.13 21.98 -19.21
C SER A 44 22.64 21.75 -19.54
N ALA A 45 22.25 20.51 -19.91
CA ALA A 45 20.87 20.13 -20.15
C ALA A 45 20.09 19.72 -18.87
N LEU A 46 20.75 19.64 -17.72
CA LEU A 46 20.11 19.31 -16.44
C LEU A 46 19.66 20.60 -15.70
N PRO A 47 18.52 20.60 -15.00
CA PRO A 47 18.00 21.79 -14.35
C PRO A 47 18.87 22.21 -13.17
N GLU A 48 19.19 23.50 -13.06
CA GLU A 48 19.86 24.05 -11.88
C GLU A 48 18.98 23.89 -10.63
N HIS A 49 17.67 24.01 -10.76
CA HIS A 49 16.68 23.82 -9.69
C HIS A 49 15.36 23.28 -10.25
N ILE A 50 14.69 22.41 -9.48
CA ILE A 50 13.38 21.85 -9.82
C ILE A 50 12.33 22.48 -8.89
N SER A 51 11.66 23.52 -9.39
CA SER A 51 10.55 24.18 -8.66
C SER A 51 9.24 23.39 -8.73
N ILE A 52 9.04 22.63 -9.82
CA ILE A 52 7.78 21.98 -10.21
C ILE A 52 8.10 20.55 -10.69
N LYS A 53 7.41 19.56 -10.11
CA LYS A 53 7.50 18.16 -10.53
C LYS A 53 6.86 17.97 -11.92
N THR A 54 7.50 17.17 -12.76
CA THR A 54 7.05 16.76 -14.09
C THR A 54 7.45 15.30 -14.34
N ALA A 55 7.04 14.71 -15.46
CA ALA A 55 7.45 13.37 -15.86
C ALA A 55 8.99 13.17 -15.90
N THR A 56 9.76 14.23 -16.14
CA THR A 56 11.22 14.19 -16.33
C THR A 56 12.02 14.90 -15.25
N GLN A 57 11.37 15.52 -14.26
CA GLN A 57 12.01 16.27 -13.17
C GLN A 57 11.19 16.09 -11.90
N SER A 58 11.79 15.56 -10.83
CA SER A 58 11.09 15.33 -9.56
C SER A 58 12.02 15.57 -8.37
N PHE A 59 11.48 15.58 -7.15
CA PHE A 59 12.24 15.64 -5.91
C PHE A 59 11.42 15.01 -4.78
N ASN A 60 12.12 14.51 -3.76
CA ASN A 60 11.53 14.04 -2.50
C ASN A 60 12.21 14.73 -1.30
N SER A 61 12.04 14.26 -0.06
CA SER A 61 12.60 14.97 1.11
C SER A 61 14.14 14.98 1.15
N ARG A 62 14.80 14.13 0.34
CA ARG A 62 16.26 13.87 0.40
C ARG A 62 17.01 14.16 -0.90
N TYR A 63 16.37 14.02 -2.07
CA TYR A 63 17.05 14.13 -3.38
C TYR A 63 16.22 14.88 -4.43
N ASP A 64 16.93 15.62 -5.29
CA ASP A 64 16.42 16.05 -6.60
C ASP A 64 16.73 14.96 -7.64
N TYR A 65 15.85 14.78 -8.63
CA TYR A 65 15.96 13.81 -9.71
C TYR A 65 15.67 14.44 -11.08
N ALA A 66 16.52 14.17 -12.08
CA ALA A 66 16.32 14.62 -13.47
C ALA A 66 16.49 13.45 -14.46
N LEU A 67 15.61 13.36 -15.46
CA LEU A 67 15.66 12.34 -16.51
C LEU A 67 16.25 12.94 -17.79
N HIS A 68 17.44 12.49 -18.18
CA HIS A 68 18.15 12.97 -19.37
C HIS A 68 18.61 11.78 -20.22
N GLN A 69 18.34 11.83 -21.53
CA GLN A 69 18.63 10.73 -22.48
C GLN A 69 18.14 9.34 -21.98
N GLY A 70 17.00 9.33 -21.30
CA GLY A 70 16.40 8.12 -20.72
C GLY A 70 17.16 7.53 -19.52
N ARG A 71 18.04 8.30 -18.87
CA ARG A 71 18.81 7.94 -17.68
C ARG A 71 18.46 8.85 -16.50
N ILE A 72 18.37 8.27 -15.30
CA ILE A 72 18.08 9.00 -14.07
C ILE A 72 19.37 9.59 -13.49
N TRP A 73 19.36 10.91 -13.35
CA TRP A 73 20.33 11.70 -12.61
C TRP A 73 19.75 12.07 -11.25
N TRP A 74 20.61 12.18 -10.24
CA TRP A 74 20.24 12.54 -8.87
C TRP A 74 21.29 13.44 -8.23
N ARG A 75 20.86 14.25 -7.26
CA ARG A 75 21.73 14.99 -6.34
C ARG A 75 21.00 15.20 -5.01
N PRO A 76 21.68 15.49 -3.89
CA PRO A 76 21.02 15.82 -2.63
C PRO A 76 20.05 17.00 -2.79
N HIS A 77 18.91 16.95 -2.12
CA HIS A 77 17.92 18.02 -2.14
C HIS A 77 18.38 19.20 -1.27
N ARG A 78 18.17 20.43 -1.76
CA ARG A 78 18.67 21.65 -1.11
C ARG A 78 18.19 21.82 0.34
N ALA A 79 16.96 21.42 0.66
CA ALA A 79 16.46 21.50 2.04
C ALA A 79 17.09 20.47 2.98
N ALA A 80 17.45 19.27 2.49
CA ALA A 80 18.15 18.27 3.29
C ALA A 80 19.58 18.74 3.63
N GLN A 81 20.33 19.23 2.64
CA GLN A 81 21.68 19.77 2.88
C GLN A 81 21.69 20.96 3.85
N ALA A 82 20.64 21.79 3.86
CA ALA A 82 20.52 22.90 4.81
C ALA A 82 20.34 22.43 6.28
N LEU A 83 19.75 21.25 6.50
CA LEU A 83 19.65 20.63 7.83
C LEU A 83 20.98 19.99 8.25
N ASP A 84 21.70 19.38 7.31
CA ASP A 84 23.03 18.79 7.53
C ASP A 84 24.17 19.84 7.59
N GLY A 85 23.87 21.14 7.52
CA GLY A 85 24.85 22.24 7.57
C GLY A 85 25.71 22.39 6.31
N GLY A 86 25.33 21.77 5.20
CA GLY A 86 26.05 21.78 3.93
C GLY A 86 25.75 22.98 3.02
N SER A 87 26.68 23.28 2.12
CA SER A 87 26.48 24.22 1.02
C SER A 87 25.28 23.81 0.14
N ALA A 88 24.52 24.79 -0.35
CA ALA A 88 23.43 24.55 -1.29
C ALA A 88 23.94 23.92 -2.61
N PRO A 89 23.18 22.99 -3.22
CA PRO A 89 23.65 22.26 -4.39
C PRO A 89 23.59 23.13 -5.64
N SER A 90 24.61 22.94 -6.49
CA SER A 90 24.82 23.58 -7.78
C SER A 90 24.30 22.71 -8.94
N ALA A 91 24.37 23.23 -10.17
CA ALA A 91 24.14 22.44 -11.38
C ALA A 91 25.26 21.40 -11.64
N LEU A 92 26.44 21.55 -11.02
CA LEU A 92 27.57 20.60 -11.18
C LEU A 92 27.47 19.39 -10.24
N ASP A 93 26.56 19.41 -9.25
CA ASP A 93 26.38 18.32 -8.29
C ASP A 93 25.50 17.17 -8.80
N TRP A 94 24.94 17.29 -10.01
CA TRP A 94 24.21 16.20 -10.66
C TRP A 94 25.11 15.00 -10.94
N ARG A 95 24.72 13.85 -10.39
CA ARG A 95 25.40 12.57 -10.62
C ARG A 95 24.48 11.63 -11.39
N LEU A 96 25.04 10.80 -12.24
CA LEU A 96 24.31 9.67 -12.82
C LEU A 96 24.02 8.66 -11.71
N MET A 97 22.80 8.09 -11.64
CA MET A 97 22.56 6.99 -10.70
C MET A 97 23.40 5.75 -11.05
N PRO A 98 23.65 4.83 -10.09
CA PRO A 98 24.31 3.55 -10.39
C PRO A 98 23.66 2.78 -11.55
N CYS A 99 24.39 1.82 -12.13
CA CYS A 99 23.98 1.10 -13.35
C CYS A 99 23.67 2.03 -14.52
N GLN A 100 24.55 3.00 -14.80
CA GLN A 100 24.44 3.97 -15.89
C GLN A 100 23.13 4.80 -15.88
N GLY A 101 22.52 4.99 -14.70
CA GLY A 101 21.27 5.73 -14.55
C GLY A 101 20.00 4.90 -14.84
N LEU A 102 20.07 3.57 -14.77
CA LEU A 102 18.94 2.66 -15.00
C LEU A 102 18.62 1.82 -13.74
N PRO A 103 17.35 1.44 -13.52
CA PRO A 103 17.00 0.40 -12.55
C PRO A 103 17.74 -0.91 -12.81
N CYS A 104 18.28 -1.50 -11.74
CA CYS A 104 19.07 -2.73 -11.77
C CYS A 104 19.07 -3.44 -10.41
N GLN A 105 19.29 -4.76 -10.43
CA GLN A 105 19.80 -5.54 -9.30
C GLN A 105 20.93 -6.44 -9.84
N PRO A 106 22.22 -6.11 -9.66
CA PRO A 106 23.33 -6.89 -10.22
C PRO A 106 23.39 -8.35 -9.73
N GLU A 107 22.85 -8.63 -8.55
CA GLU A 107 22.79 -9.95 -7.93
C GLU A 107 21.57 -10.78 -8.38
N ASN A 108 20.66 -10.21 -9.17
CA ASN A 108 19.44 -10.85 -9.66
C ASN A 108 19.42 -10.86 -11.20
N ALA A 109 19.86 -11.97 -11.79
CA ALA A 109 19.95 -12.13 -13.24
C ALA A 109 18.58 -12.01 -13.96
N ASP A 110 17.48 -12.34 -13.27
CA ASP A 110 16.11 -12.23 -13.80
C ASP A 110 15.55 -10.80 -13.69
N PHE A 111 16.31 -9.84 -13.14
CA PHE A 111 15.86 -8.45 -13.06
C PHE A 111 15.79 -7.83 -14.47
N PRO A 112 14.62 -7.34 -14.92
CA PRO A 112 14.44 -6.77 -16.24
C PRO A 112 15.01 -5.35 -16.30
N VAL A 113 16.32 -5.21 -16.54
CA VAL A 113 16.96 -3.90 -16.76
C VAL A 113 16.32 -3.22 -17.98
N PRO A 114 15.79 -1.99 -17.87
CA PRO A 114 15.16 -1.29 -18.98
C PRO A 114 16.20 -0.62 -19.89
N GLN A 115 15.92 -0.52 -21.19
CA GLN A 115 16.80 0.19 -22.14
C GLN A 115 16.86 1.71 -21.88
N ALA A 116 15.74 2.28 -21.43
CA ALA A 116 15.56 3.68 -21.08
C ALA A 116 14.36 3.85 -20.15
N ILE A 117 14.45 4.83 -19.24
CA ILE A 117 13.32 5.36 -18.48
C ILE A 117 12.67 6.50 -19.27
N VAL A 118 11.33 6.56 -19.26
CA VAL A 118 10.55 7.58 -19.98
C VAL A 118 9.80 8.53 -19.06
N SER A 119 9.57 8.14 -17.81
CA SER A 119 8.96 8.99 -16.79
C SER A 119 9.37 8.55 -15.39
N MET A 120 9.30 9.46 -14.42
CA MET A 120 9.46 9.15 -12.99
C MET A 120 8.60 10.06 -12.11
N SER A 121 8.41 9.66 -10.86
CA SER A 121 7.85 10.48 -9.78
C SER A 121 8.56 10.12 -8.46
N ALA A 122 8.57 11.03 -7.50
CA ALA A 122 9.27 10.85 -6.23
C ALA A 122 8.54 11.61 -5.12
N ASP A 123 8.48 11.03 -3.92
CA ASP A 123 7.80 11.60 -2.75
C ASP A 123 8.30 10.94 -1.47
N GLY A 124 8.23 11.64 -0.32
CA GLY A 124 8.78 11.15 0.96
C GLY A 124 10.23 10.69 0.82
N ASP A 125 10.46 9.39 1.02
CA ASP A 125 11.75 8.72 0.83
C ASP A 125 11.85 7.83 -0.43
N GLU A 126 10.86 7.85 -1.34
CA GLU A 126 10.80 6.95 -2.50
C GLU A 126 11.04 7.65 -3.86
N LEU A 127 11.54 6.88 -4.82
CA LEU A 127 11.58 7.16 -6.26
C LEU A 127 10.90 6.01 -7.02
N THR A 128 9.93 6.35 -7.87
CA THR A 128 9.32 5.43 -8.84
C THR A 128 9.66 5.85 -10.27
N ALA A 129 10.03 4.90 -11.12
CA ALA A 129 10.36 5.12 -12.54
C ALA A 129 9.55 4.19 -13.45
N ILE A 130 9.31 4.62 -14.70
CA ILE A 130 8.59 3.88 -15.74
C ILE A 130 9.46 3.77 -16.99
N ASP A 131 9.57 2.58 -17.58
CA ASP A 131 10.30 2.35 -18.84
C ASP A 131 9.44 2.50 -20.11
N GLY A 132 10.08 2.42 -21.27
CA GLY A 132 9.40 2.46 -22.58
C GLY A 132 8.40 1.33 -22.86
N LEU A 133 8.29 0.32 -21.97
CA LEU A 133 7.30 -0.75 -22.02
C LEU A 133 6.20 -0.57 -20.96
N GLY A 134 6.16 0.58 -20.29
CA GLY A 134 5.18 0.91 -19.25
C GLY A 134 5.38 0.15 -17.94
N ARG A 135 6.52 -0.52 -17.72
CA ARG A 135 6.81 -1.26 -16.48
C ARG A 135 7.25 -0.30 -15.38
N PHE A 136 6.74 -0.51 -14.17
CA PHE A 136 7.11 0.27 -12.99
C PHE A 136 8.34 -0.31 -12.28
N TYR A 137 9.19 0.59 -11.77
CA TYR A 137 10.37 0.30 -10.97
C TYR A 137 10.36 1.18 -9.72
N PHE A 138 10.59 0.59 -8.55
CA PHE A 138 10.45 1.21 -7.24
C PHE A 138 11.76 1.14 -6.47
N ARG A 139 12.09 2.20 -5.71
CA ARG A 139 13.25 2.24 -4.82
C ARG A 139 13.02 3.25 -3.69
N THR A 140 13.18 2.84 -2.44
CA THR A 140 13.27 3.77 -1.30
C THR A 140 14.72 4.15 -1.04
N MET A 141 14.92 5.34 -0.46
CA MET A 141 16.22 5.93 -0.16
C MET A 141 16.55 5.84 1.33
N ALA A 142 15.55 5.62 2.18
CA ALA A 142 15.72 5.16 3.55
C ALA A 142 15.27 3.69 3.67
N GLY A 143 16.09 2.88 4.34
CA GLY A 143 15.80 1.46 4.60
C GLY A 143 14.96 1.25 5.87
N GLN A 144 13.90 2.04 6.07
CA GLN A 144 13.03 1.97 7.25
C GLN A 144 11.61 1.60 6.83
N GLY A 145 10.93 0.73 7.59
CA GLY A 145 9.58 0.24 7.28
C GLY A 145 9.56 -1.06 6.47
N LEU A 146 8.53 -1.89 6.67
CA LEU A 146 8.48 -3.29 6.19
C LEU A 146 8.56 -3.46 4.66
N PHE A 147 8.08 -2.48 3.89
CA PHE A 147 8.08 -2.54 2.42
C PHE A 147 9.24 -1.78 1.76
N SER A 148 10.09 -1.12 2.54
CA SER A 148 11.17 -0.27 2.03
C SER A 148 12.34 -1.09 1.50
N LYS A 149 12.87 -0.67 0.35
CA LYS A 149 14.00 -1.31 -0.34
C LYS A 149 14.97 -0.26 -0.87
N THR A 150 16.21 -0.33 -0.38
CA THR A 150 17.34 0.48 -0.87
C THR A 150 17.84 0.04 -2.25
N GLU A 151 17.44 -1.15 -2.71
CA GLU A 151 17.61 -1.68 -4.06
C GLU A 151 16.39 -1.36 -4.95
N TRP A 152 16.57 -1.42 -6.26
CA TRP A 152 15.44 -1.39 -7.20
C TRP A 152 14.62 -2.66 -7.15
N THR A 153 13.30 -2.55 -7.27
CA THR A 153 12.43 -3.70 -7.52
C THR A 153 11.40 -3.36 -8.60
N HIS A 154 11.03 -4.35 -9.42
CA HIS A 154 10.04 -4.21 -10.51
C HIS A 154 8.72 -4.95 -10.19
N LEU A 155 8.63 -5.49 -8.96
CA LEU A 155 7.49 -6.22 -8.44
C LEU A 155 6.82 -5.37 -7.35
N SER A 156 5.52 -5.13 -7.50
CA SER A 156 4.71 -4.39 -6.52
C SER A 156 3.54 -5.25 -6.02
N GLY A 157 2.86 -4.75 -4.99
CA GLY A 157 1.58 -5.26 -4.53
C GLY A 157 1.60 -6.57 -3.76
N PHE A 158 0.41 -7.01 -3.36
CA PHE A 158 0.14 -8.30 -2.73
C PHE A 158 -1.10 -8.98 -3.36
N PRO A 159 -0.98 -10.19 -3.94
CA PRO A 159 0.25 -10.94 -4.19
C PRO A 159 1.13 -10.26 -5.26
N LYS A 160 2.45 -10.31 -5.04
CA LYS A 160 3.46 -9.58 -5.84
C LYS A 160 3.34 -9.86 -7.34
N GLY A 161 3.51 -8.81 -8.14
CA GLY A 161 3.47 -8.93 -9.60
C GLY A 161 4.15 -7.76 -10.31
N VAL A 162 4.40 -7.95 -11.61
CA VAL A 162 4.93 -6.91 -12.49
C VAL A 162 3.82 -5.89 -12.77
N LEU A 163 3.90 -4.72 -12.14
CA LEU A 163 2.96 -3.64 -12.42
C LEU A 163 3.30 -2.96 -13.76
N LYS A 164 2.28 -2.71 -14.57
CA LYS A 164 2.37 -1.97 -15.84
C LYS A 164 1.31 -0.89 -15.94
N LEU A 165 1.57 0.13 -16.76
CA LEU A 165 0.55 1.09 -17.17
C LEU A 165 -0.60 0.38 -17.92
N PRO A 166 -1.88 0.67 -17.60
CA PRO A 166 -3.04 0.13 -18.31
C PRO A 166 -3.31 0.85 -19.65
N TRP A 167 -2.62 1.97 -19.90
CA TRP A 167 -2.71 2.75 -21.12
C TRP A 167 -1.31 3.11 -21.61
N ALA A 168 -1.06 3.07 -22.92
CA ALA A 168 0.24 3.41 -23.50
C ALA A 168 0.68 4.87 -23.21
N LYS A 169 -0.27 5.77 -22.93
CA LYS A 169 -0.02 7.16 -22.52
C LYS A 169 -1.17 7.67 -21.63
N PRO A 170 -1.09 7.56 -20.29
CA PRO A 170 -2.00 8.31 -19.40
C PRO A 170 -1.83 9.82 -19.62
N LEU A 171 -2.84 10.62 -19.25
CA LEU A 171 -2.74 12.09 -19.34
C LEU A 171 -1.78 12.64 -18.28
N ALA A 172 -1.78 12.02 -17.10
CA ALA A 172 -0.87 12.32 -16.00
C ALA A 172 -0.71 11.10 -15.10
N TRP A 173 0.36 11.09 -14.29
CA TRP A 173 0.48 10.18 -13.15
C TRP A 173 1.36 10.79 -12.07
N SER A 174 1.23 10.29 -10.84
CA SER A 174 2.17 10.58 -9.76
C SER A 174 2.20 9.45 -8.71
N MET A 175 3.18 9.50 -7.81
CA MET A 175 3.33 8.59 -6.69
C MET A 175 3.28 9.41 -5.40
N GLY A 176 2.69 8.83 -4.35
CA GLY A 176 2.62 9.43 -3.02
C GLY A 176 3.12 8.44 -1.98
N ARG A 177 3.99 8.90 -1.08
CA ARG A 177 4.71 8.05 -0.12
C ARG A 177 4.26 8.36 1.31
N ARG A 178 3.40 7.50 1.85
CA ARG A 178 2.82 7.61 3.19
C ARG A 178 3.75 6.95 4.21
N HIS A 179 4.67 7.73 4.79
CA HIS A 179 5.77 7.24 5.63
C HIS A 179 6.13 8.19 6.80
N PHE A 180 7.22 7.92 7.53
CA PHE A 180 7.57 8.59 8.80
C PHE A 180 7.74 10.11 8.70
N ASP A 181 8.15 10.65 7.54
CA ASP A 181 8.25 12.10 7.30
C ASP A 181 6.90 12.83 7.52
N VAL A 182 5.77 12.11 7.35
CA VAL A 182 4.40 12.60 7.60
C VAL A 182 3.89 12.24 9.01
N LEU A 183 4.40 11.14 9.57
CA LEU A 183 4.08 10.52 10.87
C LEU A 183 2.62 10.11 11.13
N TRP A 184 1.63 10.93 10.78
CA TRP A 184 0.21 10.70 11.03
C TRP A 184 -0.71 11.39 10.02
N TYR A 185 -1.98 10.97 10.00
CA TYR A 185 -3.06 11.54 9.18
C TYR A 185 -4.29 11.84 10.02
N GLU A 186 -4.98 12.94 9.75
CA GLU A 186 -6.30 13.22 10.34
C GLU A 186 -7.41 12.55 9.53
N ASP A 187 -8.35 11.88 10.21
CA ASP A 187 -9.61 11.43 9.63
C ASP A 187 -10.61 12.59 9.40
N ALA A 188 -11.85 12.30 8.99
CA ALA A 188 -12.85 13.33 8.72
C ALA A 188 -13.43 14.03 9.97
N ASP A 189 -13.25 13.48 11.18
CA ASP A 189 -13.53 14.18 12.45
C ASP A 189 -12.27 14.92 12.98
N GLY A 190 -11.12 14.69 12.35
CA GLY A 190 -9.83 15.24 12.73
C GLY A 190 -9.14 14.46 13.86
N ASN A 191 -9.36 13.15 13.95
CA ASN A 191 -8.59 12.26 14.81
C ASN A 191 -7.25 11.92 14.11
N PRO A 192 -6.07 12.19 14.72
CA PRO A 192 -4.80 11.84 14.11
C PRO A 192 -4.42 10.37 14.36
N HIS A 193 -4.18 9.64 13.27
CA HIS A 193 -3.78 8.23 13.23
C HIS A 193 -2.35 8.07 12.70
N HIS A 194 -1.51 7.34 13.41
CA HIS A 194 -0.11 7.08 13.05
C HIS A 194 0.04 6.30 11.71
N VAL A 195 1.16 6.50 11.01
CA VAL A 195 1.46 5.88 9.69
C VAL A 195 1.51 4.33 9.71
N GLY A 196 1.71 3.71 10.88
CA GLY A 196 1.94 2.26 11.02
C GLY A 196 3.43 1.89 10.95
N THR A 197 3.74 0.62 10.66
CA THR A 197 5.13 0.10 10.53
C THR A 197 5.57 -0.16 9.08
N THR A 198 4.64 -0.13 8.14
CA THR A 198 4.81 -0.66 6.78
C THR A 198 5.28 0.38 5.77
N GLY A 199 4.64 1.55 5.80
CA GLY A 199 4.78 2.63 4.82
C GLY A 199 4.06 2.31 3.51
N THR A 200 2.94 2.99 3.23
CA THR A 200 2.15 2.79 2.01
C THR A 200 2.73 3.65 0.87
N SER A 201 2.82 3.07 -0.33
CA SER A 201 3.29 3.78 -1.53
C SER A 201 2.24 3.65 -2.62
N THR A 202 1.51 4.74 -2.87
CA THR A 202 0.31 4.75 -3.71
C THR A 202 0.61 5.43 -5.05
N LEU A 203 0.27 4.76 -6.14
CA LEU A 203 0.39 5.26 -7.51
C LEU A 203 -0.97 5.71 -8.02
N TYR A 204 -1.03 6.90 -8.62
CA TYR A 204 -2.25 7.48 -9.17
C TYR A 204 -2.05 7.79 -10.65
N LEU A 205 -2.98 7.35 -11.50
CA LEU A 205 -3.02 7.61 -12.94
C LEU A 205 -4.26 8.42 -13.28
N LEU A 206 -4.12 9.41 -14.18
CA LEU A 206 -5.23 10.07 -14.84
C LEU A 206 -5.42 9.46 -16.24
N SER A 207 -6.64 9.07 -16.57
CA SER A 207 -6.99 8.51 -17.88
C SER A 207 -6.62 9.46 -19.04
N PRO A 208 -6.36 8.95 -20.27
CA PRO A 208 -5.90 9.77 -21.39
C PRO A 208 -6.82 10.93 -21.77
N ASP A 209 -8.11 10.82 -21.43
CA ASP A 209 -9.17 11.80 -21.65
C ASP A 209 -9.50 12.66 -20.42
N GLY A 210 -8.82 12.44 -19.28
CA GLY A 210 -8.98 13.22 -18.06
C GLY A 210 -10.23 12.92 -17.21
N SER A 211 -10.94 11.82 -17.47
CA SER A 211 -12.20 11.48 -16.78
C SER A 211 -12.04 10.61 -15.52
N GLN A 212 -11.05 9.73 -15.46
CA GLN A 212 -10.90 8.75 -14.38
C GLN A 212 -9.54 8.88 -13.68
N ILE A 213 -9.57 8.97 -12.34
CA ILE A 213 -8.39 8.75 -11.50
C ILE A 213 -8.39 7.28 -11.10
N ARG A 214 -7.33 6.56 -11.46
CA ARG A 214 -7.10 5.16 -11.10
C ARG A 214 -5.89 5.02 -10.20
N TYR A 215 -5.87 4.00 -9.36
CA TYR A 215 -4.80 3.86 -8.38
C TYR A 215 -4.50 2.41 -7.99
N THR A 216 -3.34 2.24 -7.37
CA THR A 216 -2.92 1.02 -6.70
C THR A 216 -1.83 1.35 -5.68
N ASP A 217 -1.53 0.43 -4.77
CA ASP A 217 -0.48 0.58 -3.76
C ASP A 217 0.29 -0.74 -3.55
N ASN A 218 1.16 -0.78 -2.54
CA ASN A 218 1.98 -1.93 -2.20
C ASN A 218 1.25 -3.05 -1.40
N GLY A 219 0.03 -2.82 -0.91
CA GLY A 219 -0.84 -3.81 -0.27
C GLY A 219 -1.94 -4.38 -1.18
N LEU A 220 -2.20 -3.75 -2.33
CA LEU A 220 -3.15 -4.19 -3.35
C LEU A 220 -2.53 -5.13 -4.40
N PRO A 221 -3.33 -5.88 -5.18
CA PRO A 221 -2.84 -6.59 -6.37
C PRO A 221 -2.19 -5.64 -7.39
N ALA A 222 -1.18 -6.15 -8.09
CA ALA A 222 -0.37 -5.39 -9.06
C ALA A 222 -1.09 -5.07 -10.39
N ASP A 223 -2.21 -4.36 -10.32
CA ASP A 223 -2.94 -3.78 -11.46
C ASP A 223 -3.42 -2.35 -11.14
N PHE A 224 -4.15 -1.72 -12.07
CA PHE A 224 -4.84 -0.43 -11.89
C PHE A 224 -6.36 -0.57 -12.12
N SER A 225 -6.96 -1.59 -11.50
CA SER A 225 -8.41 -1.84 -11.54
C SER A 225 -9.24 -0.86 -10.72
N ARG A 226 -8.64 -0.24 -9.70
CA ARG A 226 -9.34 0.61 -8.72
C ARG A 226 -9.37 2.07 -9.14
N SER A 227 -10.45 2.75 -8.77
CA SER A 227 -10.70 4.15 -9.14
C SER A 227 -11.07 5.00 -7.93
N ILE A 228 -10.61 6.25 -7.91
CA ILE A 228 -11.00 7.26 -6.93
C ILE A 228 -12.06 8.16 -7.55
N CYS A 229 -13.16 8.39 -6.85
CA CYS A 229 -14.17 9.37 -7.22
C CYS A 229 -13.52 10.73 -7.51
N GLY A 230 -13.64 11.26 -8.73
CA GLY A 230 -13.13 12.61 -9.06
C GLY A 230 -13.98 13.75 -8.47
N PRO A 231 -13.57 15.02 -8.63
CA PRO A 231 -14.39 16.17 -8.24
C PRO A 231 -15.75 16.16 -8.94
N GLU A 232 -16.77 16.74 -8.30
CA GLU A 232 -18.17 16.72 -8.77
C GLU A 232 -18.71 15.32 -9.08
N ARG A 233 -18.39 14.33 -8.22
CA ARG A 233 -18.72 12.90 -8.41
C ARG A 233 -18.16 12.33 -9.73
N GLY A 234 -16.90 12.62 -10.02
CA GLY A 234 -16.22 12.19 -11.26
C GLY A 234 -16.62 12.97 -12.51
N ARG A 235 -17.51 13.96 -12.43
CA ARG A 235 -18.01 14.70 -13.60
C ARG A 235 -17.05 15.79 -14.08
N LEU A 236 -16.08 16.21 -13.28
CA LEU A 236 -15.10 17.21 -13.71
C LEU A 236 -13.94 16.55 -14.49
N ARG A 237 -13.75 16.94 -15.75
CA ARG A 237 -12.57 16.52 -16.52
C ARG A 237 -11.33 17.27 -16.06
N LEU A 238 -10.34 16.52 -15.57
CA LEU A 238 -9.07 17.04 -15.11
C LEU A 238 -8.05 17.16 -16.26
N LYS A 239 -7.04 18.02 -16.08
CA LYS A 239 -5.93 18.23 -17.02
C LYS A 239 -4.59 17.74 -16.49
N ASN A 240 -4.43 17.61 -15.17
CA ASN A 240 -3.27 16.99 -14.53
C ASN A 240 -3.61 16.55 -13.09
N ILE A 241 -2.84 15.59 -12.56
CA ILE A 241 -2.82 15.21 -11.14
C ILE A 241 -1.38 15.14 -10.63
N GLN A 242 -1.19 15.45 -9.35
CA GLN A 242 0.00 15.15 -8.56
C GLN A 242 -0.43 14.56 -7.21
N ALA A 243 0.48 13.84 -6.57
CA ALA A 243 0.25 13.25 -5.25
C ALA A 243 1.44 13.52 -4.33
N SER A 244 1.17 13.57 -3.03
CA SER A 244 2.19 13.56 -1.99
C SER A 244 1.56 13.05 -0.69
N ALA A 245 2.23 12.12 -0.01
CA ALA A 245 1.59 11.21 0.94
C ALA A 245 0.34 10.55 0.30
N ALA A 246 -0.77 10.41 1.03
CA ALA A 246 -2.07 10.03 0.48
C ALA A 246 -2.90 11.22 -0.05
N THR A 247 -2.29 12.39 -0.28
CA THR A 247 -3.01 13.62 -0.71
C THR A 247 -2.84 13.87 -2.20
N LEU A 248 -3.93 13.83 -2.95
CA LEU A 248 -3.99 14.22 -4.36
C LEU A 248 -4.16 15.74 -4.48
N PHE A 249 -3.55 16.30 -5.52
CA PHE A 249 -3.74 17.66 -6.01
C PHE A 249 -4.04 17.61 -7.51
N ALA A 250 -5.11 18.27 -7.95
CA ALA A 250 -5.63 18.20 -9.31
C ALA A 250 -5.95 19.59 -9.86
N ILE A 251 -5.95 19.73 -11.19
CA ILE A 251 -6.29 20.96 -11.92
C ILE A 251 -7.19 20.67 -13.12
N ASP A 252 -8.13 21.56 -13.42
CA ASP A 252 -9.04 21.47 -14.57
C ASP A 252 -8.69 22.43 -15.72
N ALA A 253 -9.56 22.52 -16.73
CA ALA A 253 -9.39 23.38 -17.90
C ALA A 253 -9.37 24.89 -17.60
N SER A 254 -10.03 25.32 -16.51
CA SER A 254 -10.12 26.73 -16.09
C SER A 254 -8.95 27.18 -15.20
N GLY A 255 -8.13 26.23 -14.73
CA GLY A 255 -7.09 26.48 -13.75
C GLY A 255 -7.58 26.46 -12.30
N GLN A 256 -8.86 26.13 -12.08
CA GLN A 256 -9.36 25.78 -10.75
C GLN A 256 -8.67 24.48 -10.29
N THR A 257 -8.24 24.47 -9.03
CA THR A 257 -7.51 23.34 -8.42
C THR A 257 -8.25 22.73 -7.24
N TYR A 258 -7.97 21.45 -6.97
CA TYR A 258 -8.70 20.63 -6.01
C TYR A 258 -7.74 19.73 -5.23
N THR A 259 -8.04 19.47 -3.96
CA THR A 259 -7.30 18.50 -3.13
C THR A 259 -8.24 17.52 -2.44
N ARG A 260 -7.82 16.26 -2.32
CA ARG A 260 -8.49 15.20 -1.55
C ARG A 260 -7.42 14.30 -0.93
N MET A 261 -7.70 13.75 0.24
CA MET A 261 -6.88 12.67 0.81
C MET A 261 -7.60 11.34 0.54
N ASP A 262 -6.95 10.44 -0.20
CA ASP A 262 -7.54 9.16 -0.61
C ASP A 262 -6.46 8.15 -0.99
N ASP A 263 -6.41 7.04 -0.25
CA ASP A 263 -5.77 5.78 -0.64
C ASP A 263 -6.62 4.62 -0.08
N PHE A 264 -6.23 3.37 -0.33
CA PHE A 264 -7.03 2.20 0.08
C PHE A 264 -7.19 2.06 1.61
N ASP A 265 -6.22 2.58 2.37
CA ASP A 265 -6.23 2.62 3.84
C ASP A 265 -7.15 3.72 4.38
N ILE A 266 -7.28 4.82 3.64
CA ILE A 266 -8.06 6.01 4.05
C ILE A 266 -9.52 5.95 3.59
N ASN A 267 -9.82 5.29 2.46
CA ASN A 267 -11.18 5.26 1.91
C ASN A 267 -12.06 4.10 2.42
N GLY A 268 -11.54 3.24 3.31
CA GLY A 268 -12.30 2.17 3.96
C GLY A 268 -12.04 0.77 3.43
N GLY A 269 -11.18 0.60 2.41
CA GLY A 269 -10.96 -0.69 1.78
C GLY A 269 -10.16 -1.69 2.61
N THR A 270 -9.22 -1.21 3.43
CA THR A 270 -8.33 -2.01 4.30
C THR A 270 -9.04 -2.55 5.56
N SER A 271 -10.34 -2.88 5.48
CA SER A 271 -11.20 -3.26 6.62
C SER A 271 -10.86 -4.59 7.32
N MET A 272 -9.77 -5.26 6.92
CA MET A 272 -9.22 -6.45 7.59
C MET A 272 -8.15 -6.10 8.62
N PHE A 273 -7.59 -4.87 8.57
CA PHE A 273 -6.48 -4.42 9.41
C PHE A 273 -6.80 -3.11 10.13
N ILE A 274 -7.52 -2.21 9.45
CA ILE A 274 -7.93 -0.91 9.97
C ILE A 274 -9.40 -0.99 10.38
N PRO A 275 -9.77 -0.64 11.63
CA PRO A 275 -11.16 -0.45 12.01
C PRO A 275 -11.67 0.89 11.46
N TYR A 276 -12.91 0.90 10.96
CA TYR A 276 -13.58 2.11 10.47
C TYR A 276 -14.94 2.27 11.15
N THR A 277 -15.48 3.50 11.13
CA THR A 277 -16.84 3.78 11.60
C THR A 277 -17.51 4.90 10.80
N TYR A 278 -18.81 4.78 10.59
CA TYR A 278 -19.64 5.85 10.02
C TYR A 278 -20.24 6.80 11.05
N LYS A 279 -19.94 6.60 12.34
CA LYS A 279 -20.41 7.45 13.45
C LYS A 279 -19.35 8.50 13.79
N PRO A 280 -19.73 9.75 14.10
CA PRO A 280 -18.78 10.72 14.66
C PRO A 280 -18.18 10.20 15.98
N GLN A 281 -16.85 10.15 16.05
CA GLN A 281 -16.08 9.78 17.24
C GLN A 281 -14.91 10.77 17.46
N PRO A 282 -15.17 12.08 17.65
CA PRO A 282 -14.12 13.05 17.94
C PRO A 282 -13.45 12.74 19.29
N LEU A 283 -12.14 12.48 19.28
CA LEU A 283 -11.40 12.11 20.48
C LEU A 283 -11.35 13.25 21.51
N TYR A 284 -11.97 13.03 22.68
CA TYR A 284 -12.00 13.97 23.82
C TYR A 284 -10.62 14.52 24.22
N ARG A 285 -9.57 13.73 24.01
CA ARG A 285 -8.17 14.19 23.98
C ARG A 285 -7.58 13.77 22.64
N ARG A 286 -7.31 14.74 21.75
CA ARG A 286 -6.51 14.48 20.54
C ARG A 286 -5.13 13.96 20.96
N PRO A 287 -4.69 12.78 20.49
CA PRO A 287 -3.33 12.32 20.66
C PRO A 287 -2.37 13.14 19.79
N SER A 288 -1.08 12.99 20.05
CA SER A 288 0.01 13.66 19.32
C SER A 288 0.21 13.18 17.87
N GLY A 289 -0.48 12.10 17.46
CA GLY A 289 -0.25 11.38 16.21
C GLY A 289 1.04 10.54 16.18
N ALA A 290 2.01 10.81 17.07
CA ALA A 290 3.20 9.98 17.28
C ALA A 290 2.89 8.67 18.05
N GLU A 291 1.72 8.58 18.67
CA GLU A 291 1.24 7.42 19.43
C GLU A 291 0.85 6.29 18.47
N PHE A 292 1.63 5.20 18.44
CA PHE A 292 1.43 4.09 17.49
C PHE A 292 0.03 3.46 17.56
N ASP A 293 -0.56 3.35 18.75
CA ASP A 293 -1.88 2.76 18.96
C ASP A 293 -3.01 3.57 18.29
N SER A 294 -2.80 4.85 17.98
CA SER A 294 -3.76 5.67 17.23
C SER A 294 -4.10 5.07 15.85
N HIS A 295 -3.17 4.31 15.26
CA HIS A 295 -3.41 3.55 14.03
C HIS A 295 -4.51 2.49 14.18
N LEU A 296 -4.68 1.94 15.39
CA LEU A 296 -5.62 0.87 15.72
C LEU A 296 -6.97 1.38 16.25
N ARG A 297 -7.16 2.71 16.34
CA ARG A 297 -8.43 3.34 16.73
C ARG A 297 -9.33 3.50 15.49
N PRO A 298 -10.68 3.43 15.60
CA PRO A 298 -11.57 3.52 14.44
C PRO A 298 -11.36 4.81 13.63
N TRP A 299 -11.16 4.68 12.33
CA TRP A 299 -11.04 5.80 11.39
C TRP A 299 -12.43 6.23 10.90
N ARG A 300 -12.70 7.53 10.89
CA ARG A 300 -13.97 8.09 10.39
C ARG A 300 -14.14 7.93 8.87
N LEU A 301 -15.22 7.25 8.47
CA LEU A 301 -15.75 7.22 7.10
C LEU A 301 -17.07 8.01 7.00
N PRO A 302 -17.46 8.53 5.82
CA PRO A 302 -16.68 8.59 4.58
C PRO A 302 -15.46 9.53 4.71
N PRO A 303 -14.40 9.37 3.88
CA PRO A 303 -13.24 10.25 3.90
C PRO A 303 -13.59 11.68 3.48
N VAL A 304 -12.73 12.63 3.84
CA VAL A 304 -12.91 14.06 3.52
C VAL A 304 -13.09 14.26 2.00
N PRO A 305 -14.17 14.94 1.56
CA PRO A 305 -14.46 15.11 0.13
C PRO A 305 -13.44 16.02 -0.58
N TRP A 306 -13.51 16.07 -1.91
CA TRP A 306 -12.72 17.02 -2.70
C TRP A 306 -12.98 18.46 -2.26
N ARG A 307 -11.93 19.11 -1.76
CA ARG A 307 -11.93 20.54 -1.46
C ARG A 307 -11.39 21.30 -2.67
N ALA A 308 -12.23 22.14 -3.28
CA ALA A 308 -11.77 23.17 -4.19
C ALA A 308 -10.86 24.15 -3.43
N GLN A 309 -9.70 24.45 -4.01
CA GLN A 309 -8.76 25.42 -3.45
C GLN A 309 -9.15 26.85 -3.86
N PRO A 310 -8.75 27.90 -3.12
CA PRO A 310 -8.92 29.28 -3.55
C PRO A 310 -8.42 29.50 -4.98
N GLN A 311 -9.16 30.25 -5.79
CA GLN A 311 -8.79 30.51 -7.18
C GLN A 311 -7.56 31.43 -7.25
N ILE A 312 -6.62 31.16 -8.17
CA ILE A 312 -5.53 32.09 -8.46
C ILE A 312 -6.11 33.23 -9.30
N VAL A 313 -6.07 34.45 -8.77
CA VAL A 313 -6.53 35.66 -9.48
C VAL A 313 -5.52 36.04 -10.54
N LEU A 314 -5.93 36.02 -11.82
CA LEU A 314 -5.10 36.38 -12.96
C LEU A 314 -5.41 37.80 -13.44
N SER A 315 -4.37 38.56 -13.77
CA SER A 315 -4.46 39.92 -14.34
C SER A 315 -3.24 40.22 -15.22
N GLY A 316 -3.33 41.20 -16.11
CA GLY A 316 -2.23 41.54 -17.02
C GLY A 316 -1.83 40.37 -17.91
N GLN A 317 -0.55 40.00 -17.89
CA GLN A 317 0.00 38.85 -18.64
C GLN A 317 -0.12 37.51 -17.91
N ALA A 318 -0.78 37.46 -16.73
CA ALA A 318 -0.81 36.27 -15.90
C ALA A 318 -1.56 35.11 -16.57
N ARG A 319 -0.92 33.94 -16.62
CA ARG A 319 -1.51 32.69 -17.13
C ARG A 319 -1.01 31.49 -16.35
N LEU A 320 -1.82 30.44 -16.30
CA LEU A 320 -1.50 29.18 -15.64
C LEU A 320 -1.18 28.09 -16.67
N SER A 321 -0.44 27.08 -16.23
CA SER A 321 -0.23 25.84 -16.98
C SER A 321 -0.82 24.66 -16.23
N THR A 322 -0.94 23.52 -16.91
CA THR A 322 -1.35 22.25 -16.29
C THR A 322 -0.30 21.70 -15.32
N ALA A 323 0.94 22.22 -15.33
CA ALA A 323 2.01 21.71 -14.48
C ALA A 323 1.83 22.18 -13.02
N ILE A 324 1.46 21.23 -12.16
CA ILE A 324 1.20 21.42 -10.74
C ILE A 324 2.18 20.61 -9.89
N THR A 325 2.24 20.87 -8.59
CA THR A 325 3.02 20.07 -7.63
C THR A 325 2.37 20.14 -6.26
N ILE A 326 2.41 19.02 -5.54
CA ILE A 326 2.21 18.95 -4.11
C ILE A 326 3.45 18.29 -3.48
N LEU A 327 3.86 18.73 -2.30
CA LEU A 327 4.96 18.14 -1.54
C LEU A 327 4.68 18.16 -0.03
N GLN A 328 5.21 17.16 0.68
CA GLN A 328 5.30 17.13 2.14
C GLN A 328 6.19 18.28 2.64
N THR A 329 5.79 18.88 3.77
CA THR A 329 6.56 19.94 4.46
C THR A 329 6.73 19.64 5.96
N GLY A 330 6.43 18.40 6.36
CA GLY A 330 6.33 17.96 7.75
C GLY A 330 5.11 17.06 7.97
N GLN A 331 4.67 17.00 9.23
CA GLN A 331 3.74 15.99 9.73
C GLN A 331 2.26 16.37 9.64
N GLY A 332 1.38 15.37 9.66
CA GLY A 332 -0.06 15.55 9.66
C GLY A 332 -0.65 15.94 8.31
N ASN A 333 -1.95 16.26 8.26
CA ASN A 333 -2.65 16.59 7.00
C ASN A 333 -2.35 18.00 6.47
N ALA A 334 -2.09 18.96 7.36
CA ALA A 334 -1.90 20.36 6.99
C ALA A 334 -0.51 20.67 6.38
N ALA A 335 0.48 19.81 6.60
CA ALA A 335 1.86 20.03 6.14
C ALA A 335 2.05 19.60 4.67
N ARG A 336 1.37 20.27 3.73
CA ARG A 336 1.74 20.26 2.31
C ARG A 336 1.79 21.66 1.71
N GLU A 337 2.77 21.88 0.84
CA GLU A 337 2.81 23.01 -0.08
C GLU A 337 2.16 22.61 -1.42
N LEU A 338 1.36 23.51 -1.99
CA LEU A 338 0.78 23.40 -3.34
C LEU A 338 1.46 24.41 -4.25
N ARG A 339 1.89 23.99 -5.45
CA ARG A 339 2.47 24.88 -6.48
C ARG A 339 1.76 24.71 -7.82
N VAL A 340 1.54 25.82 -8.54
CA VAL A 340 1.01 25.85 -9.91
C VAL A 340 1.95 26.68 -10.78
N ALA A 341 2.54 26.06 -11.81
CA ALA A 341 3.43 26.73 -12.75
C ALA A 341 2.66 27.74 -13.62
N GLY A 342 3.22 28.94 -13.77
CA GLY A 342 2.53 30.05 -14.39
C GLY A 342 3.42 31.20 -14.86
N ILE A 343 2.77 32.27 -15.25
CA ILE A 343 3.35 33.60 -15.49
C ILE A 343 2.59 34.62 -14.62
N ASN A 344 3.28 35.65 -14.14
CA ASN A 344 2.66 36.75 -13.37
C ASN A 344 2.10 37.88 -14.27
N SER A 345 1.55 38.92 -13.64
CA SER A 345 1.05 40.13 -14.29
C SER A 345 2.03 40.77 -15.28
N ASP A 346 3.33 40.67 -15.00
CA ASP A 346 4.41 41.40 -15.68
C ASP A 346 5.07 40.57 -16.79
N GLY A 347 4.60 39.35 -17.05
CA GLY A 347 5.17 38.45 -18.06
C GLY A 347 6.31 37.57 -17.55
N ARG A 348 6.62 37.56 -16.24
CA ARG A 348 7.70 36.74 -15.66
C ARG A 348 7.25 35.30 -15.44
N THR A 349 8.07 34.33 -15.84
CA THR A 349 7.86 32.89 -15.53
C THR A 349 8.10 32.62 -14.04
N GLY A 350 7.32 31.70 -13.48
CA GLY A 350 7.50 31.22 -12.12
C GLY A 350 6.37 30.30 -11.70
N TYR A 351 6.07 30.24 -10.41
CA TYR A 351 4.95 29.46 -9.89
C TYR A 351 4.20 30.21 -8.80
N TYR A 352 2.89 30.00 -8.75
CA TYR A 352 2.05 30.38 -7.62
C TYR A 352 2.16 29.27 -6.57
N THR A 353 2.39 29.63 -5.30
CA THR A 353 2.43 28.67 -4.20
C THR A 353 1.60 29.12 -3.00
N LYS A 354 1.15 28.14 -2.21
CA LYS A 354 0.62 28.33 -0.85
C LYS A 354 0.67 27.03 -0.05
N MET A 355 0.51 27.12 1.27
CA MET A 355 0.19 25.94 2.08
C MET A 355 -1.22 25.42 1.77
N ILE A 356 -1.43 24.12 1.88
CA ILE A 356 -2.67 23.44 1.46
C ILE A 356 -3.95 24.01 2.10
N ASN A 357 -3.86 24.54 3.32
CA ASN A 357 -4.96 25.18 4.06
C ASN A 357 -4.94 26.73 4.04
N ALA A 358 -3.94 27.38 3.46
CA ALA A 358 -3.89 28.85 3.39
C ALA A 358 -4.85 29.42 2.33
N GLU A 359 -5.30 30.66 2.50
CA GLU A 359 -6.29 31.28 1.59
C GLU A 359 -5.64 31.94 0.36
N ALA A 360 -4.52 32.65 0.55
CA ALA A 360 -3.84 33.41 -0.50
C ALA A 360 -2.78 32.58 -1.25
N TRP A 361 -2.58 32.89 -2.53
CA TRP A 361 -1.47 32.41 -3.35
C TRP A 361 -0.40 33.49 -3.51
N THR A 362 0.87 33.11 -3.42
CA THR A 362 2.02 34.00 -3.64
C THR A 362 2.81 33.54 -4.87
N PHE A 363 3.19 34.46 -5.75
CA PHE A 363 3.99 34.15 -6.95
C PHE A 363 5.50 34.24 -6.67
N TYR A 364 6.24 33.20 -7.04
CA TYR A 364 7.70 33.15 -6.98
C TYR A 364 8.29 33.02 -8.39
N PRO A 365 9.11 33.99 -8.85
CA PRO A 365 9.84 33.88 -10.11
C PRO A 365 10.78 32.68 -10.11
N ALA A 366 10.78 31.91 -11.21
CA ALA A 366 11.65 30.75 -11.38
C ALA A 366 11.84 30.46 -12.87
N ALA A 367 13.02 29.97 -13.24
CA ALA A 367 13.20 29.34 -14.55
C ALA A 367 12.46 27.99 -14.56
N LEU A 368 11.52 27.81 -15.49
CA LEU A 368 10.80 26.56 -15.68
C LEU A 368 11.14 25.96 -17.05
N ALA A 369 11.28 24.63 -17.10
CA ALA A 369 11.43 23.89 -18.35
C ALA A 369 10.09 23.90 -19.12
N HIS A 370 9.92 24.88 -20.00
CA HIS A 370 8.67 25.13 -20.72
C HIS A 370 8.40 24.09 -21.81
N GLN A 371 7.17 23.57 -21.85
CA GLN A 371 6.58 22.98 -23.05
C GLN A 371 5.29 23.75 -23.40
N ALA A 372 5.22 24.32 -24.60
CA ALA A 372 4.18 25.31 -24.95
C ALA A 372 2.75 24.72 -24.98
N ASN A 373 2.62 23.41 -25.15
CA ASN A 373 1.37 22.65 -25.10
C ASN A 373 0.83 22.42 -23.66
N HIS A 374 1.49 22.92 -22.62
CA HIS A 374 1.03 22.79 -21.23
C HIS A 374 0.30 24.05 -20.71
N TRP A 375 0.25 25.15 -21.45
CA TRP A 375 -0.48 26.36 -21.05
C TRP A 375 -2.00 26.11 -21.06
N LEU A 376 -2.70 26.58 -20.02
CA LEU A 376 -4.16 26.63 -20.01
C LEU A 376 -4.65 27.82 -20.84
N THR A 377 -5.74 27.62 -21.58
CA THR A 377 -6.39 28.69 -22.36
C THR A 377 -7.00 29.72 -21.41
N PRO A 378 -6.59 31.00 -21.46
CA PRO A 378 -7.15 32.04 -20.58
C PRO A 378 -8.67 32.16 -20.76
N GLY A 379 -9.40 32.18 -19.65
CA GLY A 379 -10.87 32.27 -19.65
C GLY A 379 -11.61 30.98 -20.04
N ALA A 380 -10.91 29.85 -20.20
CA ALA A 380 -11.58 28.56 -20.38
C ALA A 380 -12.46 28.19 -19.17
N LEU A 381 -13.58 27.52 -19.44
CA LEU A 381 -14.50 27.02 -18.42
C LEU A 381 -14.17 25.58 -18.03
N ALA A 382 -14.55 25.19 -16.82
CA ALA A 382 -14.45 23.81 -16.34
C ALA A 382 -15.24 22.84 -17.25
N GLU A 383 -14.54 21.89 -17.87
CA GLU A 383 -15.14 20.84 -18.71
C GLU A 383 -15.88 19.81 -17.85
N ARG A 384 -17.20 19.71 -18.02
CA ARG A 384 -18.05 18.75 -17.33
C ARG A 384 -18.47 17.61 -18.25
N LEU A 385 -18.30 16.40 -17.75
CA LEU A 385 -18.73 15.15 -18.36
C LEU A 385 -20.22 14.89 -18.06
N PRO A 386 -20.86 13.99 -18.83
CA PRO A 386 -22.10 13.33 -18.41
C PRO A 386 -21.96 12.72 -17.01
N ALA A 387 -23.08 12.55 -16.30
CA ALA A 387 -23.07 11.81 -15.05
C ALA A 387 -22.90 10.31 -15.34
N ASP A 388 -21.80 9.72 -14.86
CA ASP A 388 -21.58 8.27 -14.85
C ASP A 388 -22.29 7.65 -13.64
N GLU A 389 -23.60 7.88 -13.56
CA GLU A 389 -24.46 7.51 -12.42
C GLU A 389 -25.60 6.62 -12.92
N ALA A 390 -25.63 5.38 -12.43
CA ALA A 390 -26.58 4.38 -12.87
C ALA A 390 -27.72 4.17 -11.85
N ARG A 391 -28.96 4.13 -12.35
CA ARG A 391 -30.15 3.80 -11.57
C ARG A 391 -30.44 2.29 -11.65
N TYR A 392 -30.64 1.67 -10.49
CA TYR A 392 -31.00 0.25 -10.36
C TYR A 392 -32.36 0.12 -9.67
N ALA A 393 -33.11 -0.93 -10.02
CA ALA A 393 -34.36 -1.29 -9.38
C ALA A 393 -34.40 -2.79 -9.09
N GLY A 394 -34.95 -3.19 -7.95
CA GLY A 394 -34.90 -4.58 -7.50
C GLY A 394 -35.45 -4.75 -6.10
N LYS A 395 -34.77 -5.61 -5.32
CA LYS A 395 -35.24 -5.99 -3.98
C LYS A 395 -34.11 -5.97 -2.96
N LEU A 396 -34.41 -5.42 -1.80
CA LEU A 396 -33.61 -5.62 -0.60
C LEU A 396 -34.24 -6.73 0.24
N LYS A 397 -33.50 -7.82 0.46
CA LYS A 397 -33.89 -8.82 1.46
C LYS A 397 -33.23 -8.51 2.80
N LEU A 398 -34.06 -8.34 3.84
CA LEU A 398 -33.58 -8.18 5.21
C LEU A 398 -33.49 -9.55 5.90
N GLY A 399 -32.32 -10.17 5.79
CA GLY A 399 -32.01 -11.46 6.38
C GLY A 399 -32.80 -12.63 5.79
N SER A 400 -33.25 -13.50 6.67
CA SER A 400 -34.15 -14.63 6.38
C SER A 400 -35.55 -14.17 5.91
N GLY A 401 -35.98 -12.95 6.28
CA GLY A 401 -37.35 -12.44 6.15
C GLY A 401 -37.78 -11.89 4.78
N GLN A 402 -38.60 -10.83 4.80
CA GLN A 402 -39.31 -10.29 3.64
C GLN A 402 -38.41 -9.52 2.66
N ASP A 403 -38.73 -9.61 1.35
CA ASP A 403 -38.21 -8.73 0.30
C ASP A 403 -38.95 -7.38 0.32
N TYR A 404 -38.20 -6.27 0.31
CA TYR A 404 -38.72 -4.92 0.11
C TYR A 404 -38.31 -4.39 -1.28
N PRO A 405 -39.22 -3.80 -2.08
CA PRO A 405 -38.85 -3.14 -3.31
C PRO A 405 -37.82 -2.03 -3.05
N ALA A 406 -36.79 -1.96 -3.88
CA ALA A 406 -35.65 -1.07 -3.69
C ALA A 406 -35.27 -0.36 -4.99
N GLU A 407 -35.06 0.95 -4.93
CA GLU A 407 -34.48 1.77 -6.00
C GLU A 407 -33.18 2.41 -5.53
N LEU A 408 -32.15 2.41 -6.38
CA LEU A 408 -30.86 3.07 -6.12
C LEU A 408 -30.64 4.09 -7.24
N TYR A 409 -30.57 5.39 -6.90
CA TYR A 409 -30.75 6.45 -7.91
C TYR A 409 -29.49 6.88 -8.66
N ASP A 410 -28.37 6.99 -7.95
CA ASP A 410 -27.17 7.70 -8.39
C ASP A 410 -25.90 6.90 -8.05
N LEU A 411 -25.94 5.58 -8.30
CA LEU A 411 -24.77 4.72 -8.09
C LEU A 411 -23.69 5.03 -9.13
N ASN A 412 -22.56 5.55 -8.67
CA ASN A 412 -21.30 5.50 -9.38
C ASN A 412 -20.34 4.57 -8.60
N PRO A 413 -19.73 3.53 -9.21
CA PRO A 413 -18.87 2.60 -8.49
C PRO A 413 -17.61 3.21 -7.83
N ALA A 414 -17.14 4.38 -8.27
CA ALA A 414 -16.03 5.08 -7.61
C ALA A 414 -16.51 6.03 -6.49
N CYS A 415 -17.76 6.51 -6.53
CA CYS A 415 -18.28 7.57 -5.65
C CYS A 415 -19.35 7.09 -4.64
N SER A 416 -18.95 7.06 -3.37
CA SER A 416 -19.84 6.90 -2.22
C SER A 416 -20.29 8.27 -1.64
N PRO A 417 -21.49 8.38 -1.05
CA PRO A 417 -22.60 7.42 -1.06
C PRO A 417 -23.43 7.47 -2.35
N ALA A 418 -24.42 6.60 -2.46
CA ALA A 418 -25.55 6.70 -3.38
C ALA A 418 -26.87 6.69 -2.59
N ARG A 419 -27.97 7.21 -3.16
CA ARG A 419 -29.30 7.25 -2.52
C ARG A 419 -30.10 5.98 -2.81
N LEU A 420 -30.35 5.19 -1.78
CA LEU A 420 -31.21 4.01 -1.78
C LEU A 420 -32.58 4.37 -1.20
N ARG A 421 -33.65 4.10 -1.95
CA ARG A 421 -35.03 4.15 -1.50
C ARG A 421 -35.59 2.74 -1.34
N LEU A 422 -36.34 2.52 -0.27
CA LEU A 422 -37.06 1.29 0.03
C LEU A 422 -38.55 1.58 0.15
N GLU A 423 -39.38 0.79 -0.52
CA GLU A 423 -40.83 0.82 -0.31
C GLU A 423 -41.20 -0.14 0.83
N LEU A 424 -41.71 0.42 1.94
CA LEU A 424 -42.06 -0.33 3.15
C LEU A 424 -43.59 -0.30 3.36
N PRO A 425 -44.18 -1.24 4.12
CA PRO A 425 -45.62 -1.22 4.44
C PRO A 425 -46.10 0.06 5.15
N SER A 426 -45.17 0.83 5.75
CA SER A 426 -45.41 2.13 6.39
C SER A 426 -45.19 3.34 5.48
N GLY A 427 -44.93 3.13 4.18
CA GLY A 427 -44.49 4.15 3.23
C GLY A 427 -43.01 4.03 2.84
N ALA A 428 -42.54 4.89 1.94
CA ALA A 428 -41.16 4.89 1.49
C ALA A 428 -40.19 5.39 2.58
N ALA A 429 -39.00 4.79 2.63
CA ALA A 429 -37.85 5.27 3.39
C ALA A 429 -36.63 5.45 2.46
N GLU A 430 -35.74 6.38 2.78
CA GLU A 430 -34.57 6.72 1.98
C GLU A 430 -33.30 6.77 2.84
N PHE A 431 -32.20 6.29 2.26
CA PHE A 431 -30.93 6.06 2.93
C PHE A 431 -29.78 6.50 2.02
N TYR A 432 -28.68 6.95 2.62
CA TYR A 432 -27.37 6.89 1.97
C TYR A 432 -26.83 5.46 2.08
N LEU A 433 -26.70 4.80 0.93
CA LEU A 433 -25.89 3.59 0.78
C LEU A 433 -24.45 4.02 0.55
N HIS A 434 -23.64 3.94 1.60
CA HIS A 434 -22.20 4.05 1.50
C HIS A 434 -21.62 2.74 0.95
N LEU A 435 -20.66 2.84 0.03
CA LEU A 435 -19.98 1.69 -0.58
C LEU A 435 -18.47 1.91 -0.56
N VAL A 436 -17.74 0.95 0.02
CA VAL A 436 -16.29 0.86 -0.10
C VAL A 436 -15.91 -0.45 -0.79
N GLU A 437 -14.82 -0.44 -1.55
CA GLU A 437 -14.30 -1.66 -2.16
C GLU A 437 -13.58 -2.50 -1.09
N ALA A 438 -13.99 -3.75 -0.90
CA ALA A 438 -13.31 -4.66 0.01
C ALA A 438 -11.97 -5.12 -0.58
N TRP A 439 -10.97 -5.32 0.28
CA TRP A 439 -9.69 -5.91 -0.14
C TRP A 439 -9.89 -7.26 -0.85
N SER A 440 -9.14 -7.46 -1.93
CA SER A 440 -9.17 -8.66 -2.76
C SER A 440 -7.77 -8.96 -3.27
N HIS A 441 -7.38 -10.24 -3.30
CA HIS A 441 -6.13 -10.71 -3.91
C HIS A 441 -6.22 -10.86 -5.44
N ALA A 442 -7.43 -10.91 -5.99
CA ALA A 442 -7.66 -11.13 -7.41
C ALA A 442 -7.33 -9.88 -8.23
N ARG A 443 -6.54 -10.07 -9.29
CA ARG A 443 -6.30 -9.04 -10.31
C ARG A 443 -7.49 -8.95 -11.27
N CYS A 444 -7.73 -7.76 -11.80
CA CYS A 444 -8.69 -7.55 -12.89
C CYS A 444 -7.93 -7.16 -14.18
N GLU A 445 -7.68 -8.17 -15.02
CA GLU A 445 -6.79 -8.08 -16.19
C GLU A 445 -7.32 -7.21 -17.35
N ASP A 446 -8.62 -6.87 -17.36
CA ASP A 446 -9.19 -5.87 -18.26
C ASP A 446 -9.67 -4.64 -17.46
N PRO A 447 -8.84 -3.59 -17.37
CA PRO A 447 -9.22 -2.35 -16.69
C PRO A 447 -10.33 -1.55 -17.39
N THR A 448 -10.83 -1.97 -18.56
CA THR A 448 -11.90 -1.28 -19.30
C THR A 448 -13.29 -1.89 -19.07
N GLN A 449 -13.38 -3.12 -18.57
CA GLN A 449 -14.65 -3.79 -18.24
C GLN A 449 -15.18 -3.37 -16.86
N ALA A 450 -15.98 -2.30 -16.82
CA ALA A 450 -16.55 -1.72 -15.58
C ALA A 450 -17.47 -2.66 -14.74
N ASN A 451 -17.84 -3.84 -15.25
CA ASN A 451 -18.87 -4.73 -14.67
C ASN A 451 -18.34 -5.98 -13.94
N ARG A 452 -17.03 -6.09 -13.63
CA ARG A 452 -16.50 -7.27 -12.89
C ARG A 452 -16.56 -7.13 -11.36
N HIS A 453 -16.56 -8.27 -10.67
CA HIS A 453 -16.96 -8.41 -9.27
C HIS A 453 -15.92 -7.92 -8.24
N HIS A 454 -15.70 -6.60 -8.17
CA HIS A 454 -15.14 -5.98 -6.98
C HIS A 454 -16.10 -6.22 -5.80
N LEU A 455 -15.67 -7.02 -4.81
CA LEU A 455 -16.41 -7.19 -3.57
C LEU A 455 -16.57 -5.83 -2.89
N ARG A 456 -17.78 -5.49 -2.45
CA ARG A 456 -18.08 -4.20 -1.84
C ARG A 456 -18.74 -4.38 -0.49
N LEU A 457 -18.23 -3.64 0.49
CA LEU A 457 -18.88 -3.51 1.80
C LEU A 457 -19.87 -2.34 1.70
N GLY A 458 -21.12 -2.63 2.03
CA GLY A 458 -22.17 -1.62 2.13
C GLY A 458 -22.43 -1.23 3.58
N THR A 459 -22.74 0.05 3.80
CA THR A 459 -23.30 0.57 5.04
C THR A 459 -24.49 1.48 4.72
N LEU A 460 -25.57 1.37 5.47
CA LEU A 460 -26.78 2.19 5.30
C LEU A 460 -26.84 3.24 6.42
N GLU A 461 -26.95 4.50 6.02
CA GLU A 461 -27.24 5.65 6.88
C GLU A 461 -28.63 6.17 6.52
N ALA A 462 -29.54 6.28 7.49
CA ALA A 462 -30.90 6.77 7.24
C ALA A 462 -30.92 8.29 7.08
N LEU A 463 -31.75 8.82 6.16
CA LEU A 463 -31.93 10.26 6.08
C LEU A 463 -32.64 10.81 7.34
N PRO A 464 -32.35 12.06 7.76
CA PRO A 464 -32.96 12.65 8.95
C PRO A 464 -34.50 12.66 8.92
N ASN A 465 -35.10 12.62 10.12
CA ASN A 465 -36.54 12.75 10.37
C ASN A 465 -37.44 11.63 9.80
N GLN A 466 -36.88 10.50 9.37
CA GLN A 466 -37.68 9.34 8.91
C GLN A 466 -38.08 8.40 10.06
N THR A 467 -39.34 7.93 10.03
CA THR A 467 -39.83 6.91 10.96
C THR A 467 -39.63 5.52 10.36
N LEU A 468 -38.55 4.84 10.77
CA LEU A 468 -38.24 3.50 10.30
C LEU A 468 -39.06 2.42 11.05
N PRO A 469 -39.49 1.33 10.38
CA PRO A 469 -40.04 0.16 11.05
C PRO A 469 -39.06 -0.47 12.06
N PRO A 470 -39.53 -1.14 13.14
CA PRO A 470 -38.66 -1.71 14.17
C PRO A 470 -37.54 -2.65 13.67
N ALA A 471 -37.76 -3.34 12.54
CA ALA A 471 -36.73 -4.18 11.91
C ALA A 471 -35.55 -3.35 11.34
N LEU A 472 -35.82 -2.15 10.81
CA LEU A 472 -34.82 -1.20 10.34
C LEU A 472 -34.25 -0.35 11.49
N VAL A 473 -35.04 -0.03 12.53
CA VAL A 473 -34.55 0.60 13.77
C VAL A 473 -33.55 -0.31 14.51
N ARG A 474 -33.63 -1.64 14.36
CA ARG A 474 -32.60 -2.56 14.89
C ARG A 474 -31.26 -2.46 14.14
N LEU A 475 -31.24 -2.01 12.89
CA LEU A 475 -29.99 -1.73 12.15
C LEU A 475 -29.38 -0.39 12.59
N ASP A 476 -30.21 0.59 12.94
CA ASP A 476 -29.83 1.90 13.51
C ASP A 476 -29.30 1.80 14.96
N ARG A 477 -30.02 1.11 15.85
CA ARG A 477 -29.84 1.23 17.32
C ARG A 477 -29.11 0.09 18.04
N ALA A 478 -28.70 -0.99 17.36
CA ALA A 478 -28.10 -2.13 18.06
C ALA A 478 -26.67 -1.83 18.54
N VAL A 479 -26.48 -1.75 19.87
CA VAL A 479 -25.19 -1.53 20.55
C VAL A 479 -24.91 -2.70 21.49
N PHE A 480 -23.77 -3.37 21.28
CA PHE A 480 -23.13 -4.44 22.08
C PHE A 480 -23.83 -5.78 22.36
N ALA A 481 -22.94 -6.76 22.58
CA ALA A 481 -23.09 -8.08 23.20
C ALA A 481 -23.55 -9.30 22.37
N LEU A 482 -22.75 -10.36 22.49
CA LEU A 482 -22.92 -11.77 22.11
C LEU A 482 -22.90 -12.15 20.61
N PRO A 483 -22.33 -13.34 20.26
CA PRO A 483 -22.16 -13.81 18.88
C PRO A 483 -23.46 -14.41 18.34
N VAL A 484 -24.45 -13.56 18.05
CA VAL A 484 -25.66 -14.01 17.35
C VAL A 484 -25.32 -14.27 15.88
N SER A 485 -25.69 -15.44 15.37
CA SER A 485 -25.72 -15.71 13.94
C SER A 485 -26.79 -14.82 13.29
N VAL A 486 -26.39 -13.74 12.64
CA VAL A 486 -27.31 -12.77 12.03
C VAL A 486 -27.01 -12.59 10.54
N ASP A 487 -27.80 -13.27 9.72
CA ASP A 487 -28.57 -12.67 8.62
C ASP A 487 -27.85 -11.54 7.87
N ALA A 488 -27.01 -11.96 6.93
CA ALA A 488 -26.43 -11.11 5.89
C ALA A 488 -27.49 -10.25 5.17
N LEU A 489 -27.28 -8.93 5.13
CA LEU A 489 -28.08 -8.04 4.29
C LEU A 489 -27.62 -8.22 2.83
N ARG A 490 -28.41 -8.99 2.07
CA ARG A 490 -28.15 -9.29 0.66
C ARG A 490 -29.03 -8.38 -0.22
N LEU A 491 -28.50 -7.22 -0.55
CA LEU A 491 -29.10 -6.33 -1.53
C LEU A 491 -28.88 -6.93 -2.94
N VAL A 492 -29.96 -7.26 -3.65
CA VAL A 492 -29.91 -7.80 -5.01
C VAL A 492 -30.71 -6.88 -5.93
N ILE A 493 -29.98 -5.99 -6.59
CA ILE A 493 -30.56 -5.02 -7.54
C ILE A 493 -30.13 -5.37 -8.96
N TYR A 494 -30.99 -5.06 -9.91
CA TYR A 494 -30.72 -5.21 -11.33
C TYR A 494 -30.76 -3.84 -12.01
N ASN A 495 -29.94 -3.61 -13.03
CA ASN A 495 -30.14 -2.47 -13.94
C ASN A 495 -31.08 -2.87 -15.09
N GLN A 496 -31.39 -1.92 -15.98
CA GLN A 496 -32.23 -2.17 -17.16
C GLN A 496 -31.59 -3.13 -18.19
N ALA A 497 -30.29 -3.40 -18.10
CA ALA A 497 -29.59 -4.38 -18.94
C ALA A 497 -29.55 -5.80 -18.34
N GLY A 498 -30.01 -5.97 -17.09
CA GLY A 498 -30.00 -7.25 -16.37
C GLY A 498 -28.74 -7.52 -15.53
N ASP A 499 -27.78 -6.59 -15.46
CA ASP A 499 -26.60 -6.73 -14.61
C ASP A 499 -27.01 -6.79 -13.13
N ARG A 500 -26.47 -7.77 -12.40
CA ARG A 500 -26.79 -8.02 -10.99
C ARG A 500 -25.78 -7.34 -10.06
N LEU A 501 -26.21 -6.29 -9.37
CA LEU A 501 -25.49 -5.79 -8.21
C LEU A 501 -25.86 -6.64 -6.97
N GLY A 502 -24.87 -7.36 -6.44
CA GLY A 502 -24.99 -8.06 -5.16
C GLY A 502 -24.14 -7.36 -4.09
N VAL A 503 -24.75 -6.59 -3.20
CA VAL A 503 -24.04 -6.00 -2.05
C VAL A 503 -24.29 -6.85 -0.81
N LEU A 504 -23.20 -7.21 -0.12
CA LEU A 504 -23.20 -7.77 1.22
C LEU A 504 -22.95 -6.63 2.21
N ALA A 505 -24.02 -5.97 2.67
CA ALA A 505 -23.84 -4.92 3.68
C ALA A 505 -23.54 -5.55 5.05
N ARG A 506 -22.71 -4.87 5.84
CA ARG A 506 -22.39 -5.26 7.22
C ARG A 506 -22.83 -4.15 8.17
N LYS A 507 -23.20 -4.53 9.39
CA LYS A 507 -23.36 -3.60 10.51
C LYS A 507 -22.01 -2.96 10.83
N ASP A 508 -22.01 -1.68 11.19
CA ASP A 508 -20.86 -0.92 11.70
C ASP A 508 -20.18 -1.72 12.85
N PRO A 509 -18.84 -1.94 12.82
CA PRO A 509 -18.16 -2.79 13.79
C PRO A 509 -18.16 -2.14 15.19
N ASP A 510 -18.54 -2.91 16.20
CA ASP A 510 -18.72 -2.41 17.57
C ASP A 510 -17.35 -2.24 18.28
N PRO A 511 -16.89 -1.02 18.62
CA PRO A 511 -15.47 -0.75 18.92
C PRO A 511 -14.97 -1.29 20.28
N ALA A 512 -15.85 -1.87 21.11
CA ALA A 512 -15.45 -2.63 22.31
C ALA A 512 -15.86 -4.12 22.25
N ALA A 513 -16.26 -4.62 21.08
CA ALA A 513 -16.31 -6.06 20.87
C ALA A 513 -14.89 -6.57 20.60
N PRO A 514 -14.41 -7.64 21.26
CA PRO A 514 -13.10 -8.19 20.98
C PRO A 514 -13.04 -8.67 19.53
N CYS A 515 -12.16 -8.03 18.75
CA CYS A 515 -11.73 -8.29 17.37
C CYS A 515 -12.60 -9.25 16.53
N ALA A 516 -13.24 -8.74 15.46
CA ALA A 516 -14.07 -9.52 14.54
C ALA A 516 -13.25 -10.58 13.75
N ASP A 517 -13.18 -11.79 14.32
CA ASP A 517 -12.12 -12.78 14.08
C ASP A 517 -12.33 -13.67 12.83
N LEU A 518 -12.71 -13.06 11.70
CA LEU A 518 -12.95 -13.77 10.43
C LEU A 518 -12.12 -13.23 9.26
N GLY A 519 -12.06 -11.91 9.07
CA GLY A 519 -11.15 -11.32 8.08
C GLY A 519 -9.68 -11.53 8.48
N LYS A 520 -9.39 -11.21 9.75
CA LYS A 520 -8.10 -11.46 10.40
C LYS A 520 -7.71 -12.95 10.33
N LEU A 521 -8.56 -13.86 10.81
CA LEU A 521 -8.24 -15.28 10.88
C LEU A 521 -8.02 -15.94 9.49
N ALA A 522 -8.77 -15.51 8.47
CA ALA A 522 -8.56 -15.96 7.09
C ALA A 522 -7.24 -15.44 6.51
N PHE A 523 -6.90 -14.16 6.73
CA PHE A 523 -5.65 -13.56 6.26
C PHE A 523 -4.42 -14.05 7.03
N GLU A 524 -4.54 -14.34 8.33
CA GLU A 524 -3.44 -14.89 9.13
C GLU A 524 -3.10 -16.32 8.74
N ARG A 525 -4.10 -17.16 8.39
CA ARG A 525 -3.84 -18.44 7.70
C ARG A 525 -3.13 -18.23 6.37
N LEU A 526 -3.59 -17.27 5.56
CA LEU A 526 -3.00 -16.92 4.26
C LEU A 526 -1.52 -16.50 4.35
N MET A 527 -1.15 -15.76 5.41
CA MET A 527 0.19 -15.22 5.62
C MET A 527 1.15 -16.19 6.28
N PHE A 528 0.70 -16.98 7.28
CA PHE A 528 1.60 -17.87 8.02
C PHE A 528 1.79 -19.26 7.39
N GLN A 529 0.87 -19.73 6.54
CA GLN A 529 1.02 -20.99 5.79
C GLN A 529 1.38 -20.80 4.30
N GLY A 530 1.79 -19.57 3.91
CA GLY A 530 2.02 -19.12 2.53
C GLY A 530 3.23 -19.69 1.77
N GLY A 531 3.57 -20.96 1.95
CA GLY A 531 4.50 -21.67 1.06
C GLY A 531 3.86 -22.00 -0.30
N PRO A 532 4.62 -22.15 -1.41
CA PRO A 532 4.06 -22.37 -2.75
C PRO A 532 3.09 -23.56 -2.87
N LEU A 533 3.27 -24.59 -2.03
CA LEU A 533 2.45 -25.81 -2.02
C LEU A 533 1.02 -25.61 -1.49
N ALA A 534 0.75 -24.54 -0.72
CA ALA A 534 -0.61 -24.26 -0.24
C ALA A 534 -1.53 -23.75 -1.37
N TRP A 535 -0.96 -23.03 -2.34
CA TRP A 535 -1.71 -22.40 -3.43
C TRP A 535 -2.25 -23.41 -4.45
N GLN A 536 -1.44 -24.41 -4.83
CA GLN A 536 -1.88 -25.51 -5.71
C GLN A 536 -3.01 -26.36 -5.11
N TRP A 537 -3.25 -26.29 -3.80
CA TRP A 537 -4.29 -27.06 -3.12
C TRP A 537 -5.63 -26.32 -3.06
N LEU A 538 -5.62 -24.99 -2.89
CA LEU A 538 -6.85 -24.18 -2.91
C LEU A 538 -7.51 -24.12 -4.29
N GLU A 539 -6.73 -24.23 -5.37
CA GLU A 539 -7.25 -24.33 -6.74
C GLU A 539 -7.97 -25.66 -7.03
N GLN A 540 -7.81 -26.68 -6.17
CA GLN A 540 -8.38 -28.02 -6.37
C GLN A 540 -9.72 -28.26 -5.64
N PHE A 541 -10.06 -27.44 -4.63
CA PHE A 541 -11.20 -27.69 -3.73
C PHE A 541 -12.02 -26.41 -3.39
N PRO A 542 -12.63 -25.73 -4.38
CA PRO A 542 -13.34 -24.45 -4.19
C PRO A 542 -14.54 -24.53 -3.23
N GLU A 543 -15.19 -25.69 -3.12
CA GLU A 543 -16.34 -25.95 -2.24
C GLU A 543 -16.05 -25.78 -0.74
N LEU A 544 -14.78 -25.78 -0.30
CA LEU A 544 -14.41 -25.53 1.11
C LEU A 544 -14.80 -24.14 1.64
N LEU A 545 -15.07 -23.19 0.73
CA LEU A 545 -15.55 -21.84 1.02
C LEU A 545 -17.08 -21.73 1.12
N SER A 546 -17.82 -22.83 0.96
CA SER A 546 -19.28 -22.84 1.20
C SER A 546 -19.61 -22.80 2.70
N PHE A 547 -20.46 -21.84 3.08
CA PHE A 547 -20.99 -21.69 4.44
C PHE A 547 -22.41 -22.23 4.61
N ASP A 548 -23.10 -22.45 3.50
CA ASP A 548 -24.41 -23.09 3.49
C ASP A 548 -24.24 -24.61 3.46
N LEU A 549 -24.95 -25.30 4.33
CA LEU A 549 -24.98 -26.77 4.40
C LEU A 549 -26.30 -27.33 3.86
N ASP A 550 -27.29 -26.49 3.60
CA ASP A 550 -28.59 -26.92 3.10
C ASP A 550 -28.51 -27.13 1.57
N GLY A 551 -28.91 -28.32 1.12
CA GLY A 551 -28.73 -28.77 -0.27
C GLY A 551 -27.48 -29.63 -0.53
N LEU A 552 -26.58 -29.81 0.44
CA LEU A 552 -25.47 -30.78 0.34
C LEU A 552 -25.99 -32.22 0.49
N ASP A 553 -25.54 -33.11 -0.39
CA ASP A 553 -25.81 -34.55 -0.28
C ASP A 553 -24.82 -35.27 0.66
N SER A 554 -25.05 -36.57 0.84
CA SER A 554 -24.28 -37.43 1.75
C SER A 554 -22.80 -37.54 1.35
N ASP A 555 -22.51 -37.54 0.06
CA ASP A 555 -21.16 -37.81 -0.47
C ASP A 555 -20.33 -36.52 -0.49
N SER A 556 -20.97 -35.38 -0.79
CA SER A 556 -20.44 -34.03 -0.57
C SER A 556 -20.09 -33.79 0.90
N LEU A 557 -20.96 -34.21 1.83
CA LEU A 557 -20.68 -34.14 3.27
C LEU A 557 -19.53 -35.08 3.69
N LYS A 558 -19.43 -36.28 3.12
CA LYS A 558 -18.30 -37.19 3.37
C LYS A 558 -16.97 -36.61 2.87
N ALA A 559 -16.96 -36.01 1.68
CA ALA A 559 -15.80 -35.32 1.13
C ALA A 559 -15.36 -34.13 2.03
N LEU A 560 -16.31 -33.30 2.47
CA LEU A 560 -16.03 -32.19 3.39
C LEU A 560 -15.52 -32.67 4.77
N ILE A 561 -16.04 -33.78 5.31
CA ILE A 561 -15.52 -34.38 6.55
C ILE A 561 -14.10 -34.86 6.36
N ALA A 562 -13.80 -35.59 5.26
CA ALA A 562 -12.46 -36.08 4.97
C ALA A 562 -11.45 -34.93 4.80
N ALA A 563 -11.80 -33.88 4.05
CA ALA A 563 -10.95 -32.71 3.84
C ALA A 563 -10.70 -31.91 5.12
N ASN A 564 -11.71 -31.75 5.99
CA ASN A 564 -11.53 -31.05 7.27
C ASN A 564 -10.79 -31.91 8.31
N GLN A 565 -10.86 -33.24 8.24
CA GLN A 565 -10.08 -34.14 9.09
C GLN A 565 -8.61 -34.12 8.68
N ALA A 566 -8.30 -34.31 7.39
CA ALA A 566 -6.91 -34.24 6.89
C ALA A 566 -6.26 -32.86 7.14
N LEU A 567 -7.06 -31.79 7.21
CA LEU A 567 -6.59 -30.47 7.64
C LEU A 567 -6.27 -30.46 9.15
N LEU A 568 -7.12 -31.03 10.00
CA LEU A 568 -6.89 -31.13 11.45
C LEU A 568 -5.64 -31.96 11.76
N ASP A 569 -5.52 -33.16 11.17
CA ASP A 569 -4.38 -34.08 11.34
C ASP A 569 -3.05 -33.38 10.99
N ARG A 570 -3.07 -32.52 9.96
CA ARG A 570 -1.91 -31.74 9.53
C ARG A 570 -1.62 -30.55 10.45
N PHE A 571 -2.64 -29.89 11.00
CA PHE A 571 -2.45 -28.85 12.02
C PHE A 571 -1.82 -29.44 13.29
N GLU A 572 -2.22 -30.64 13.70
CA GLU A 572 -1.64 -31.36 14.84
C GLU A 572 -0.15 -31.67 14.59
N LEU A 573 0.20 -32.18 13.41
CA LEU A 573 1.60 -32.39 13.01
C LEU A 573 2.43 -31.08 12.94
N GLU A 574 1.85 -30.00 12.41
CA GLU A 574 2.54 -28.68 12.36
C GLU A 574 2.76 -28.12 13.79
N ALA A 575 1.86 -28.39 14.76
CA ALA A 575 2.04 -28.02 16.16
C ALA A 575 3.12 -28.86 16.87
N GLU A 576 3.17 -30.18 16.63
CA GLU A 576 4.25 -31.04 17.15
C GLU A 576 5.63 -30.58 16.64
N LEU A 577 5.73 -30.21 15.36
CA LEU A 577 6.96 -29.67 14.77
C LEU A 577 7.36 -28.30 15.35
N ILE A 578 6.39 -27.41 15.60
CA ILE A 578 6.64 -26.12 16.26
C ILE A 578 7.10 -26.32 17.70
N ALA A 579 6.46 -27.22 18.46
CA ALA A 579 6.86 -27.54 19.83
C ALA A 579 8.27 -28.15 19.89
N ALA A 580 8.59 -29.08 18.98
CA ALA A 580 9.93 -29.67 18.87
C ALA A 580 11.00 -28.62 18.50
N ALA A 581 10.72 -27.75 17.52
CA ALA A 581 11.62 -26.65 17.14
C ALA A 581 11.83 -25.65 18.28
N GLN A 582 10.78 -25.32 19.04
CA GLN A 582 10.88 -24.48 20.23
C GLN A 582 11.71 -25.16 21.32
N GLN A 583 11.52 -26.46 21.57
CA GLN A 583 12.30 -27.23 22.53
C GLN A 583 13.78 -27.31 22.15
N GLN A 584 14.10 -27.45 20.85
CA GLN A 584 15.48 -27.39 20.35
C GLN A 584 16.09 -25.98 20.51
N ALA A 585 15.36 -24.92 20.14
CA ALA A 585 15.83 -23.55 20.32
C ALA A 585 16.10 -23.21 21.80
N TRP A 586 15.27 -23.70 22.72
CA TRP A 586 15.53 -23.61 24.16
C TRP A 586 16.80 -24.36 24.58
N ALA A 587 17.03 -25.57 24.06
CA ALA A 587 18.25 -26.33 24.34
C ALA A 587 19.53 -25.63 23.83
N GLU A 588 19.48 -25.08 22.61
CA GLU A 588 20.59 -24.32 22.00
C GLU A 588 20.86 -22.98 22.73
N ALA A 589 19.81 -22.27 23.15
CA ALA A 589 19.92 -21.07 23.96
C ALA A 589 20.52 -21.35 25.36
N ILE A 590 20.08 -22.41 26.03
CA ILE A 590 20.63 -22.85 27.32
C ILE A 590 22.09 -23.29 27.16
N GLY A 591 22.42 -24.06 26.12
CA GLY A 591 23.80 -24.46 25.82
C GLY A 591 24.70 -23.25 25.58
N THR A 592 24.22 -22.25 24.84
CA THR A 592 24.94 -21.00 24.59
C THR A 592 25.15 -20.18 25.88
N LEU A 593 24.15 -20.10 26.76
CA LEU A 593 24.26 -19.44 28.07
C LEU A 593 25.26 -20.14 28.99
N LEU A 594 25.26 -21.48 29.03
CA LEU A 594 26.20 -22.27 29.82
C LEU A 594 27.64 -22.13 29.31
N LEU A 595 27.85 -22.27 27.99
CA LEU A 595 29.16 -22.06 27.36
C LEU A 595 29.70 -20.64 27.60
N ARG A 596 28.84 -19.62 27.53
CA ARG A 596 29.24 -18.23 27.75
C ARG A 596 29.56 -17.92 29.21
N ASN A 597 28.84 -18.52 30.17
CA ASN A 597 29.17 -18.42 31.59
C ASN A 597 30.48 -19.15 31.94
N LEU A 598 30.77 -20.30 31.32
CA LEU A 598 32.07 -20.98 31.43
C LEU A 598 33.24 -20.12 30.90
N TYR A 599 33.04 -19.45 29.76
CA TYR A 599 34.04 -18.54 29.17
C TYR A 599 34.25 -17.26 29.99
N LEU A 600 33.17 -16.63 30.45
CA LEU A 600 33.25 -15.39 31.23
C LEU A 600 33.75 -15.61 32.65
N GLY A 601 33.52 -16.79 33.24
CA GLY A 601 33.98 -17.14 34.59
C GLY A 601 35.49 -17.38 34.73
N THR A 602 36.26 -17.44 33.64
CA THR A 602 37.66 -17.91 33.67
C THR A 602 38.70 -17.05 32.93
N GLY A 603 38.32 -16.19 31.96
CA GLY A 603 39.29 -15.61 31.02
C GLY A 603 39.49 -14.08 31.02
N MET A 604 38.42 -13.28 30.83
CA MET A 604 38.56 -12.01 30.09
C MET A 604 38.54 -10.69 30.90
N CYS A 605 38.51 -10.71 32.23
CA CYS A 605 38.44 -9.46 33.04
C CYS A 605 39.78 -8.73 33.26
N TRP A 606 40.91 -9.22 32.73
CA TRP A 606 42.27 -8.73 33.08
C TRP A 606 42.98 -7.88 32.01
N TRP A 607 42.37 -7.63 30.85
CA TRP A 607 43.08 -7.10 29.66
C TRP A 607 42.42 -5.88 28.97
N MET A 608 41.64 -5.07 29.69
CA MET A 608 41.16 -3.77 29.19
C MET A 608 41.35 -2.64 30.22
N PRO A 609 41.73 -1.42 29.81
CA PRO A 609 42.12 -0.33 30.72
C PRO A 609 40.93 0.47 31.28
N TYR A 610 39.69 0.07 31.02
CA TYR A 610 38.48 0.77 31.48
C TYR A 610 37.85 0.05 32.67
N GLY A 611 37.66 0.79 33.76
CA GLY A 611 37.30 0.23 35.07
C GLY A 611 35.92 -0.43 35.17
N PRO A 612 35.64 -1.13 36.30
CA PRO A 612 34.52 -2.06 36.48
C PRO A 612 33.09 -1.46 36.48
N ALA A 613 32.95 -0.19 36.07
CA ALA A 613 31.65 0.45 35.81
C ALA A 613 31.06 0.03 34.46
N PHE A 614 31.88 -0.14 33.41
CA PHE A 614 31.39 -0.32 32.04
C PHE A 614 30.67 -1.67 31.81
N CYS A 615 31.02 -2.70 32.61
CA CYS A 615 30.40 -4.02 32.53
C CYS A 615 29.00 -4.14 33.17
N ARG A 616 28.39 -3.04 33.66
CA ARG A 616 27.09 -3.05 34.34
C ARG A 616 25.92 -2.49 33.52
N SER A 617 26.15 -1.96 32.31
CA SER A 617 25.17 -1.16 31.55
C SER A 617 24.67 -1.82 30.24
N ALA A 618 24.85 -3.12 30.07
CA ALA A 618 24.16 -3.94 29.06
C ALA A 618 23.76 -5.28 29.71
N PRO A 619 22.56 -5.86 29.45
CA PRO A 619 21.87 -5.83 28.15
C PRO A 619 20.32 -5.67 28.20
N PRO A 620 19.74 -4.53 27.76
CA PRO A 620 18.27 -4.41 27.62
C PRO A 620 17.71 -5.08 26.35
N LEU A 621 18.35 -4.85 25.19
CA LEU A 621 17.78 -5.17 23.88
C LEU A 621 17.60 -6.67 23.61
N MET A 622 18.53 -7.51 24.09
CA MET A 622 18.46 -8.96 23.86
C MET A 622 17.35 -9.61 24.69
N LEU A 623 17.10 -9.10 25.91
CA LEU A 623 15.94 -9.50 26.73
C LEU A 623 14.62 -8.98 26.16
N LEU A 624 14.63 -7.81 25.50
CA LEU A 624 13.44 -7.27 24.84
C LEU A 624 13.05 -8.13 23.62
N ASN A 625 13.99 -8.47 22.73
CA ASN A 625 13.72 -9.38 21.62
C ASN A 625 13.26 -10.77 22.09
N TRP A 626 13.95 -11.35 23.08
CA TRP A 626 13.56 -12.65 23.64
C TRP A 626 12.15 -12.64 24.24
N ARG A 627 11.77 -11.55 24.93
CA ARG A 627 10.43 -11.38 25.47
C ARG A 627 9.37 -11.22 24.37
N ILE A 628 9.68 -10.49 23.30
CA ILE A 628 8.82 -10.38 22.12
C ILE A 628 8.62 -11.75 21.45
N GLU A 629 9.68 -12.56 21.33
CA GLU A 629 9.60 -13.92 20.76
C GLU A 629 8.82 -14.89 21.66
N ASP A 630 8.97 -14.84 22.99
CA ASP A 630 8.20 -15.67 23.92
C ASP A 630 6.72 -15.24 24.00
N GLU A 631 6.43 -13.93 23.98
CA GLU A 631 5.05 -13.42 23.91
C GLU A 631 4.39 -13.79 22.56
N LEU A 632 5.11 -13.70 21.42
CA LEU A 632 4.66 -14.20 20.11
C LEU A 632 4.46 -15.73 20.09
N ALA A 633 5.31 -16.51 20.77
CA ALA A 633 5.17 -17.97 20.84
C ALA A 633 3.93 -18.37 21.66
N ARG A 634 3.70 -17.72 22.80
CA ARG A 634 2.47 -17.91 23.60
C ARG A 634 1.22 -17.50 22.83
N GLU A 635 1.28 -16.39 22.08
CA GLU A 635 0.16 -15.96 21.25
C GLU A 635 -0.14 -16.96 20.12
N ARG A 636 0.89 -17.51 19.48
CA ARG A 636 0.73 -18.59 18.48
C ARG A 636 0.07 -19.84 19.08
N MET A 637 0.44 -20.26 20.29
CA MET A 637 -0.19 -21.41 20.96
C MET A 637 -1.66 -21.15 21.31
N LEU A 638 -1.99 -19.99 21.89
CA LEU A 638 -3.39 -19.61 22.19
C LEU A 638 -4.26 -19.53 20.93
N ARG A 639 -3.69 -19.06 19.81
CA ARG A 639 -4.34 -19.03 18.50
C ARG A 639 -4.48 -20.44 17.88
N TYR A 640 -3.50 -21.32 18.11
CA TYR A 640 -3.56 -22.72 17.70
C TYR A 640 -4.71 -23.46 18.38
N ASP A 641 -4.81 -23.41 19.72
CA ASP A 641 -5.90 -24.04 20.47
C ASP A 641 -7.29 -23.55 20.00
N THR A 642 -7.40 -22.26 19.69
CA THR A 642 -8.61 -21.64 19.15
C THR A 642 -8.96 -22.19 17.76
N ILE A 643 -7.98 -22.32 16.85
CA ILE A 643 -8.16 -22.88 15.50
C ILE A 643 -8.51 -24.37 15.55
N HIS A 644 -7.85 -25.13 16.42
CA HIS A 644 -8.06 -26.56 16.65
C HIS A 644 -9.50 -26.83 17.11
N HIS A 645 -9.94 -26.11 18.14
CA HIS A 645 -11.31 -26.21 18.67
C HIS A 645 -12.37 -25.82 17.62
N GLN A 646 -12.12 -24.79 16.80
CA GLN A 646 -13.01 -24.42 15.69
C GLN A 646 -13.13 -25.53 14.63
N LEU A 647 -12.02 -26.20 14.27
CA LEU A 647 -12.01 -27.30 13.31
C LEU A 647 -12.74 -28.54 13.85
N GLN A 648 -12.48 -28.95 15.09
CA GLN A 648 -13.22 -30.04 15.75
C GLN A 648 -14.73 -29.73 15.81
N SER A 649 -15.10 -28.50 16.19
CA SER A 649 -16.49 -28.03 16.23
C SER A 649 -17.16 -28.05 14.85
N ARG A 650 -16.43 -27.73 13.76
CA ARG A 650 -16.91 -27.83 12.37
C ARG A 650 -17.12 -29.29 11.95
N LEU A 651 -16.15 -30.16 12.24
CA LEU A 651 -16.21 -31.60 11.95
C LEU A 651 -17.41 -32.27 12.62
N GLU A 652 -17.69 -31.98 13.88
CA GLU A 652 -18.82 -32.64 14.56
C GLU A 652 -20.19 -32.14 14.06
N ARG A 653 -20.33 -30.86 13.67
CA ARG A 653 -21.53 -30.39 12.95
C ARG A 653 -21.73 -31.13 11.63
N TYR A 654 -20.66 -31.39 10.89
CA TYR A 654 -20.74 -32.12 9.62
C TYR A 654 -21.11 -33.59 9.84
N ARG A 655 -20.50 -34.26 10.82
CA ARG A 655 -20.87 -35.63 11.23
C ARG A 655 -22.32 -35.70 11.70
N GLN A 656 -22.78 -34.72 12.49
CA GLN A 656 -24.18 -34.65 12.93
C GLN A 656 -25.17 -34.50 11.77
N LYS A 657 -24.86 -33.65 10.77
CA LYS A 657 -25.72 -33.50 9.60
C LYS A 657 -25.71 -34.71 8.69
N LEU A 658 -24.55 -35.35 8.50
CA LEU A 658 -24.45 -36.61 7.76
C LEU A 658 -25.31 -37.71 8.42
N ARG A 659 -25.19 -37.91 9.75
CA ARG A 659 -26.04 -38.85 10.52
C ARG A 659 -27.53 -38.54 10.40
N HIS A 660 -27.93 -37.28 10.26
CA HIS A 660 -29.32 -36.90 10.05
C HIS A 660 -29.83 -37.27 8.65
N ILE A 661 -29.04 -36.99 7.59
CA ILE A 661 -29.37 -37.37 6.21
C ILE A 661 -29.41 -38.90 6.05
N GLU A 662 -28.48 -39.62 6.68
CA GLU A 662 -28.43 -41.09 6.67
C GLU A 662 -29.49 -41.75 7.56
N HIS A 663 -30.27 -40.97 8.34
CA HIS A 663 -31.45 -41.44 9.09
C HIS A 663 -32.78 -41.10 8.40
N ILE A 664 -32.77 -40.19 7.42
CA ILE A 664 -33.94 -39.84 6.58
C ILE A 664 -34.03 -40.76 5.34
N LYS A 665 -32.91 -41.40 4.96
CA LYS A 665 -32.81 -42.38 3.89
C LYS A 665 -33.11 -43.80 4.36
#